data_AF-A0A0G1FUF8-F1
#
_entry.id   AF-A0A0G1FUF8-F1
#
_cell.length_a   1.000
_cell.length_b   1.000
_cell.length_c   1.000
_cell.angle_alpha   90.00
_cell.angle_beta   90.00
_cell.angle_gamma   90.00
#
_symmetry.space_group_name_H-M   'P 1'
#
loop_
_entity.id
_entity.type
_entity.pdbx_description
1 polymer ?
#
loop_
_entity_poly.entity_id
_entity_poly.type
_entity_poly.pdbx_seq_one_letter_code
_entity_poly.pdbx_strand_id
1 'polypeptide(L)'
;MILKRWVFSIYVIIFFLSCFLQKIFAQKDNPSPAITVINLIRGSGLGHENDDLVSSLRAQWQVTRDLGVNATWLMQYSVLEDQNIIDLAKNEMSGQEFGLLLEIDRNSAQKANILYRGQGAWYFSDGLFLVSYDVNERRILIDKAFSKFKQIFGYYPKTVGAWWVGGDSLSYMQKKYGITAALRASDQFNLDFYSFWGTPWSIPYIASKTNEAIPAESFEDSSKVVILQWAARDPLEGYADPLFSVQDYPMKGYGTDYVNYLAGIFLTKPFHTMVMGLENGGTEEDFNKNYRTMLLKAKELEKEKKTAILFVKDFARHFLEQRKVFPYTSYFLSQDYDSDNQSFWYVSENYRASLQKNNDSVYLVDLRDYSNKIEEDFSLLPNSQSRLRITTPEIIDSVRFPDSKTLLKVTAEPMRLEEHNNEVLLYTGNTIISSFRPTSMKLFMGENKSEKVYDFGKKDQHTSLRSYLFGIFSFYFLIIFMKKKNMYSAIRSFIPLTVPLIFASSFLTSQSIFLFDSKETVLFTILFLIHIPSIFETLVIAKILPFIILIVLHFFSDTVHPKRGIKILYYIFFSLTTFLYFHLPYFPLDKSTSIYVIVFFVLFTALLSGSMVYMIKQTGLVRNKALMYVSLPVVIGMVACTVMFSRSKLAITRYEINSLQAIKNSKKNVIYVEQFENSIRPIYKAIKPLLYNYFQILPKITNTKWEVVARPANHILQLTDYDNRLIVIPKYLGSDISEYEIQTLKIKKIFDNAQILIFEKI
;
A
#
# COMPACT_ATOMS: atom_id res chain seq x y z
N MET A 1 17.78 26.68 -60.13
CA MET A 1 17.29 27.38 -58.90
C MET A 1 15.79 27.20 -58.63
N ILE A 2 14.97 26.99 -59.67
CA ILE A 2 13.50 26.81 -59.56
C ILE A 2 13.12 25.47 -58.88
N LEU A 3 13.83 24.38 -59.16
CA LEU A 3 13.53 23.05 -58.60
C LEU A 3 13.66 22.96 -57.07
N LYS A 4 14.57 23.72 -56.45
CA LYS A 4 14.75 23.75 -54.99
C LYS A 4 13.61 24.47 -54.26
N ARG A 5 12.93 25.43 -54.91
CA ARG A 5 11.77 26.13 -54.32
C ARG A 5 10.53 25.23 -54.25
N TRP A 6 10.31 24.40 -55.27
CA TRP A 6 9.18 23.46 -55.30
C TRP A 6 9.30 22.36 -54.25
N VAL A 7 10.51 21.82 -54.04
CA VAL A 7 10.75 20.81 -52.99
C VAL A 7 10.51 21.39 -51.59
N PHE A 8 10.94 22.63 -51.34
CA PHE A 8 10.69 23.29 -50.06
C PHE A 8 9.20 23.58 -49.82
N SER A 9 8.46 24.04 -50.85
CA SER A 9 7.01 24.25 -50.76
C SER A 9 6.25 22.94 -50.53
N ILE A 10 6.67 21.83 -51.16
CA ILE A 10 6.07 20.51 -50.91
C ILE A 10 6.35 20.03 -49.48
N TYR A 11 7.56 20.22 -48.96
CA TYR A 11 7.86 19.89 -47.56
C TYR A 11 7.08 20.74 -46.56
N VAL A 12 6.88 22.03 -46.83
CA VAL A 12 6.06 22.92 -45.99
C VAL A 12 4.59 22.54 -46.05
N ILE A 13 4.08 22.13 -47.23
CA ILE A 13 2.70 21.66 -47.41
C ILE A 13 2.49 20.31 -46.74
N ILE A 14 3.43 19.36 -46.84
CA ILE A 14 3.38 18.07 -46.13
C ILE A 14 3.49 18.27 -44.62
N PHE A 15 4.33 19.22 -44.17
CA PHE A 15 4.44 19.58 -42.76
C PHE A 15 3.14 20.21 -42.24
N PHE A 16 2.54 21.14 -42.99
CA PHE A 16 1.23 21.73 -42.66
C PHE A 16 0.09 20.70 -42.73
N LEU A 17 0.06 19.80 -43.73
CA LEU A 17 -0.90 18.69 -43.81
C LEU A 17 -0.71 17.69 -42.66
N SER A 18 0.53 17.47 -42.19
CA SER A 18 0.80 16.66 -41.00
C SER A 18 0.34 17.34 -39.71
N CYS A 19 0.31 18.68 -39.67
CA CYS A 19 -0.28 19.46 -38.58
C CYS A 19 -1.81 19.56 -38.66
N PHE A 20 -2.40 19.46 -39.86
CA PHE A 20 -3.86 19.51 -40.10
C PHE A 20 -4.55 18.15 -40.18
N LEU A 21 -3.80 17.04 -40.25
CA LEU A 21 -4.28 15.70 -39.93
C LEU A 21 -4.45 15.55 -38.41
N GLN A 22 -5.24 16.44 -37.80
CA GLN A 22 -5.94 16.06 -36.59
C GLN A 22 -6.80 14.87 -36.97
N LYS A 23 -6.63 13.75 -36.24
CA LYS A 23 -7.56 12.63 -36.30
C LYS A 23 -8.96 13.24 -36.21
N ILE A 24 -9.73 13.15 -37.29
CA ILE A 24 -11.19 13.21 -37.21
C ILE A 24 -11.52 12.02 -36.31
N PHE A 25 -11.57 12.28 -35.00
CA PHE A 25 -12.19 11.35 -34.08
C PHE A 25 -13.63 11.27 -34.60
N ALA A 26 -13.96 10.12 -35.17
CA ALA A 26 -15.35 9.70 -35.23
C ALA A 26 -15.98 10.08 -33.89
N GLN A 27 -17.13 10.74 -33.95
CA GLN A 27 -17.96 11.05 -32.80
C GLN A 27 -18.04 9.77 -31.95
N LYS A 28 -17.22 9.72 -30.90
CA LYS A 28 -17.04 8.51 -30.08
C LYS A 28 -18.41 8.30 -29.46
N ASP A 29 -19.07 7.18 -29.78
CA ASP A 29 -20.28 6.77 -29.08
C ASP A 29 -20.06 7.06 -27.60
N ASN A 30 -20.97 7.84 -26.98
CA ASN A 30 -20.84 8.20 -25.58
C ASN A 30 -20.61 6.89 -24.79
N PRO A 31 -19.48 6.75 -24.08
CA PRO A 31 -19.13 5.47 -23.48
C PRO A 31 -20.24 5.04 -22.53
N SER A 32 -20.82 3.85 -22.73
CA SER A 32 -21.89 3.34 -21.88
C SER A 32 -21.33 2.76 -20.57
N PRO A 33 -22.12 2.70 -19.49
CA PRO A 33 -21.80 1.86 -18.33
C PRO A 33 -21.68 0.40 -18.76
N ALA A 34 -20.88 -0.39 -18.05
CA ALA A 34 -20.60 -1.78 -18.42
C ALA A 34 -20.88 -2.77 -17.28
N ILE A 35 -21.28 -3.98 -17.65
CA ILE A 35 -21.17 -5.15 -16.80
C ILE A 35 -19.92 -5.92 -17.22
N THR A 36 -19.08 -6.29 -16.26
CA THR A 36 -17.96 -7.20 -16.49
C THR A 36 -18.23 -8.49 -15.74
N VAL A 37 -18.21 -9.62 -16.44
CA VAL A 37 -18.40 -10.95 -15.86
C VAL A 37 -17.03 -11.58 -15.65
N ILE A 38 -16.67 -11.87 -14.39
CA ILE A 38 -15.36 -12.42 -14.02
C ILE A 38 -15.59 -13.72 -13.23
N ASN A 39 -14.93 -14.81 -13.59
CA ASN A 39 -15.03 -16.06 -12.85
C ASN A 39 -13.65 -16.45 -12.32
N LEU A 40 -13.58 -16.82 -11.05
CA LEU A 40 -12.33 -17.17 -10.37
C LEU A 40 -12.18 -18.69 -10.34
N ILE A 41 -11.09 -19.20 -10.92
CA ILE A 41 -10.80 -20.63 -10.96
C ILE A 41 -9.59 -20.88 -10.06
N ARG A 42 -9.89 -21.34 -8.85
CA ARG A 42 -8.93 -21.89 -7.90
C ARG A 42 -8.64 -23.35 -8.27
N GLY A 43 -7.50 -23.86 -7.81
CA GLY A 43 -7.13 -25.25 -7.97
C GLY A 43 -6.88 -25.93 -6.63
N SER A 44 -6.63 -27.23 -6.71
CA SER A 44 -6.49 -28.10 -5.53
C SER A 44 -5.27 -27.82 -4.65
N GLY A 45 -4.34 -26.97 -5.10
CA GLY A 45 -3.10 -26.61 -4.37
C GLY A 45 -3.32 -25.92 -3.02
N LEU A 46 -4.55 -25.48 -2.75
CA LEU A 46 -4.99 -24.88 -1.49
C LEU A 46 -5.66 -25.88 -0.53
N GLY A 47 -5.97 -27.10 -0.98
CA GLY A 47 -6.52 -28.19 -0.16
C GLY A 47 -7.98 -28.01 0.27
N HIS A 48 -8.77 -27.21 -0.46
CA HIS A 48 -10.18 -26.92 -0.15
C HIS A 48 -11.17 -27.60 -1.11
N GLU A 49 -10.71 -28.11 -2.24
CA GLU A 49 -11.56 -28.65 -3.30
C GLU A 49 -11.73 -30.16 -3.14
N ASN A 50 -12.98 -30.61 -3.07
CA ASN A 50 -13.36 -32.03 -3.18
C ASN A 50 -14.03 -32.35 -4.53
N ASP A 51 -14.31 -31.32 -5.34
CA ASP A 51 -15.13 -31.43 -6.55
C ASP A 51 -14.27 -31.63 -7.81
N ASP A 52 -14.88 -32.21 -8.84
CA ASP A 52 -14.27 -32.30 -10.17
C ASP A 52 -14.22 -30.90 -10.81
N LEU A 53 -13.03 -30.30 -10.76
CA LEU A 53 -12.78 -28.95 -11.25
C LEU A 53 -13.06 -28.78 -12.75
N VAL A 54 -12.84 -29.83 -13.56
CA VAL A 54 -13.14 -29.81 -15.00
C VAL A 54 -14.66 -29.75 -15.20
N SER A 55 -15.39 -30.58 -14.48
CA SER A 55 -16.87 -30.59 -14.52
C SER A 55 -17.46 -29.28 -14.01
N SER A 56 -16.91 -28.72 -12.92
CA SER A 56 -17.35 -27.42 -12.37
C SER A 56 -17.11 -26.28 -13.37
N LEU A 57 -15.91 -26.19 -13.95
CA LEU A 57 -15.60 -25.20 -14.99
C LEU A 57 -16.51 -25.35 -16.21
N ARG A 58 -16.72 -26.58 -16.67
CA ARG A 58 -17.61 -26.87 -17.81
C ARG A 58 -19.03 -26.41 -17.53
N ALA A 59 -19.57 -26.73 -16.36
CA ALA A 59 -20.91 -26.33 -15.94
C ALA A 59 -21.06 -24.80 -15.87
N GLN A 60 -20.10 -24.10 -15.25
CA GLN A 60 -20.12 -22.64 -15.18
C GLN A 60 -20.04 -22.00 -16.58
N TRP A 61 -19.18 -22.53 -17.45
CA TRP A 61 -19.03 -22.04 -18.83
C TRP A 61 -20.26 -22.32 -19.69
N GLN A 62 -20.92 -23.47 -19.52
CA GLN A 62 -22.17 -23.77 -20.24
C GLN A 62 -23.23 -22.69 -19.98
N VAL A 63 -23.38 -22.23 -18.74
CA VAL A 63 -24.31 -21.13 -18.42
C VAL A 63 -23.94 -19.84 -19.16
N THR A 64 -22.67 -19.42 -19.17
CA THR A 64 -22.29 -18.18 -19.88
C THR A 64 -22.46 -18.32 -21.39
N ARG A 65 -22.09 -19.47 -21.96
CA ARG A 65 -22.24 -19.80 -23.37
C ARG A 65 -23.71 -19.77 -23.80
N ASP A 66 -24.59 -20.45 -23.07
CA ASP A 66 -26.01 -20.56 -23.41
C ASP A 66 -26.72 -19.19 -23.39
N LEU A 67 -26.25 -18.27 -22.54
CA LEU A 67 -26.78 -16.91 -22.44
C LEU A 67 -26.09 -15.92 -23.40
N GLY A 68 -25.06 -16.35 -24.13
CA GLY A 68 -24.25 -15.46 -24.98
C GLY A 68 -23.57 -14.35 -24.17
N VAL A 69 -23.01 -14.72 -23.02
CA VAL A 69 -22.26 -13.84 -22.11
C VAL A 69 -20.76 -14.04 -22.31
N ASN A 70 -20.07 -12.94 -22.56
CA ASN A 70 -18.62 -12.88 -22.61
C ASN A 70 -18.07 -12.74 -21.18
N ALA A 71 -17.30 -13.73 -20.72
CA ALA A 71 -16.73 -13.75 -19.37
C ALA A 71 -15.18 -13.78 -19.38
N THR A 72 -14.62 -13.25 -18.30
CA THR A 72 -13.18 -13.25 -18.03
C THR A 72 -12.87 -14.30 -16.97
N TRP A 73 -11.97 -15.24 -17.27
CA TRP A 73 -11.67 -16.39 -16.42
C TRP A 73 -10.27 -16.23 -15.83
N LEU A 74 -10.19 -16.01 -14.52
CA LEU A 74 -8.91 -15.83 -13.81
C LEU A 74 -8.47 -17.16 -13.22
N MET A 75 -7.36 -17.69 -13.75
CA MET A 75 -6.86 -19.02 -13.39
C MET A 75 -5.70 -18.92 -12.40
N GLN A 76 -5.79 -19.68 -11.30
CA GLN A 76 -4.68 -19.85 -10.37
C GLN A 76 -3.52 -20.61 -11.04
N TYR A 77 -2.30 -20.45 -10.54
CA TYR A 77 -1.11 -21.13 -11.08
C TYR A 77 -1.31 -22.65 -11.22
N SER A 78 -1.83 -23.33 -10.19
CA SER A 78 -2.01 -24.79 -10.25
C SER A 78 -3.06 -25.23 -11.27
N VAL A 79 -4.06 -24.40 -11.55
CA VAL A 79 -5.05 -24.63 -12.62
C VAL A 79 -4.37 -24.64 -13.99
N LEU A 80 -3.34 -23.82 -14.18
CA LEU A 80 -2.53 -23.81 -15.41
C LEU A 80 -1.67 -25.08 -15.58
N GLU A 81 -1.53 -25.90 -14.54
CA GLU A 81 -0.84 -27.20 -14.62
C GLU A 81 -1.79 -28.36 -14.90
N ASP A 82 -3.11 -28.16 -14.82
CA ASP A 82 -4.10 -29.17 -15.16
C ASP A 82 -4.37 -29.19 -16.68
N GLN A 83 -3.93 -30.25 -17.35
CA GLN A 83 -4.07 -30.39 -18.79
C GLN A 83 -5.53 -30.49 -19.24
N ASN A 84 -6.41 -31.12 -18.45
CA ASN A 84 -7.82 -31.26 -18.83
C ASN A 84 -8.54 -29.91 -18.83
N ILE A 85 -8.23 -29.05 -17.85
CA ILE A 85 -8.75 -27.69 -17.78
C ILE A 85 -8.21 -26.85 -18.94
N ILE A 86 -6.90 -26.94 -19.21
CA ILE A 86 -6.29 -26.20 -20.30
C ILE A 86 -6.82 -26.64 -21.67
N ASP A 87 -7.06 -27.94 -21.87
CA ASP A 87 -7.65 -28.45 -23.10
C ASP A 87 -9.09 -27.97 -23.26
N LEU A 88 -9.91 -27.99 -22.21
CA LEU A 88 -11.26 -27.40 -22.20
C LEU A 88 -11.22 -25.90 -22.56
N ALA A 89 -10.35 -25.14 -21.90
CA ALA A 89 -10.21 -23.70 -22.10
C ALA A 89 -9.77 -23.34 -23.53
N LYS A 90 -8.83 -24.09 -24.10
CA LYS A 90 -8.28 -23.81 -25.44
C LYS A 90 -9.18 -24.30 -26.56
N ASN A 91 -9.77 -25.49 -26.40
CA ASN A 91 -10.48 -26.16 -27.49
C ASN A 91 -11.96 -25.80 -27.53
N GLU A 92 -12.60 -25.54 -26.38
CA GLU A 92 -14.05 -25.33 -26.33
C GLU A 92 -14.44 -23.90 -25.96
N MET A 93 -13.69 -23.25 -25.05
CA MET A 93 -13.99 -21.90 -24.57
C MET A 93 -13.43 -20.79 -25.46
N SER A 94 -13.34 -21.04 -26.77
CA SER A 94 -12.82 -20.08 -27.74
C SER A 94 -13.66 -18.78 -27.71
N GLY A 95 -12.96 -17.63 -27.72
CA GLY A 95 -13.60 -16.31 -27.66
C GLY A 95 -13.73 -15.71 -26.26
N GLN A 96 -13.51 -16.47 -25.18
CA GLN A 96 -13.48 -15.94 -23.81
C GLN A 96 -12.16 -15.19 -23.50
N GLU A 97 -12.13 -14.40 -22.42
CA GLU A 97 -10.88 -13.81 -21.91
C GLU A 97 -10.29 -14.70 -20.81
N PHE A 98 -8.99 -14.99 -20.89
CA PHE A 98 -8.24 -15.67 -19.82
C PHE A 98 -7.22 -14.73 -19.16
N GLY A 99 -7.16 -14.80 -17.83
CA GLY A 99 -6.25 -14.03 -16.97
C GLY A 99 -5.67 -14.87 -15.83
N LEU A 100 -4.94 -14.22 -14.92
CA LEU A 100 -4.32 -14.87 -13.76
C LEU A 100 -5.02 -14.53 -12.46
N LEU A 101 -5.32 -15.54 -11.65
CA LEU A 101 -5.64 -15.40 -10.24
C LEU A 101 -4.35 -15.54 -9.42
N LEU A 102 -3.92 -14.46 -8.77
CA LEU A 102 -2.66 -14.34 -8.02
C LEU A 102 -2.82 -14.68 -6.55
N GLU A 103 -3.68 -15.66 -6.27
CA GLU A 103 -3.75 -16.35 -5.00
C GLU A 103 -2.70 -17.45 -4.99
N ILE A 104 -1.71 -17.32 -4.12
CA ILE A 104 -0.55 -18.20 -4.03
C ILE A 104 -0.97 -19.49 -3.34
N ASP A 105 -0.72 -20.62 -3.99
CA ASP A 105 -0.90 -21.95 -3.43
C ASP A 105 0.48 -22.56 -3.12
N ARG A 106 0.48 -23.72 -2.43
CA ARG A 106 1.73 -24.38 -2.02
C ARG A 106 2.60 -24.78 -3.22
N ASN A 107 1.97 -25.20 -4.31
CA ASN A 107 2.65 -25.67 -5.51
C ASN A 107 3.30 -24.48 -6.25
N SER A 108 2.61 -23.36 -6.43
CA SER A 108 3.14 -22.18 -7.11
C SER A 108 4.33 -21.58 -6.36
N ALA A 109 4.26 -21.52 -5.02
CA ALA A 109 5.39 -21.14 -4.18
C ALA A 109 6.58 -22.09 -4.34
N GLN A 110 6.35 -23.41 -4.30
CA GLN A 110 7.38 -24.42 -4.50
C GLN A 110 8.04 -24.30 -5.87
N LYS A 111 7.26 -24.15 -6.95
CA LYS A 111 7.77 -24.01 -8.33
C LYS A 111 8.56 -22.71 -8.54
N ALA A 112 8.34 -21.72 -7.68
CA ALA A 112 9.08 -20.46 -7.62
C ALA A 112 10.31 -20.51 -6.68
N ASN A 113 10.56 -21.65 -6.01
CA ASN A 113 11.57 -21.79 -4.94
C ASN A 113 11.37 -20.79 -3.78
N ILE A 114 10.11 -20.48 -3.47
CA ILE A 114 9.70 -19.64 -2.35
C ILE A 114 9.01 -20.52 -1.31
N LEU A 115 9.34 -20.31 -0.03
CA LEU A 115 8.65 -20.98 1.06
C LEU A 115 7.21 -20.46 1.16
N TYR A 116 6.22 -21.35 1.08
CA TYR A 116 4.82 -21.01 1.34
C TYR A 116 4.64 -20.63 2.82
N ARG A 117 4.05 -19.46 3.08
CA ARG A 117 3.99 -18.86 4.43
C ARG A 117 2.72 -19.19 5.20
N GLY A 118 1.68 -19.70 4.54
CA GLY A 118 0.37 -19.93 5.16
C GLY A 118 0.40 -21.04 6.21
N GLN A 119 -0.07 -20.72 7.41
CA GLN A 119 0.01 -21.61 8.58
C GLN A 119 -1.34 -22.21 8.99
N GLY A 120 -2.46 -21.65 8.50
CA GLY A 120 -3.80 -22.09 8.87
C GLY A 120 -4.68 -22.47 7.68
N ALA A 121 -5.97 -22.13 7.79
CA ALA A 121 -6.96 -22.41 6.76
C ALA A 121 -6.57 -21.76 5.41
N TRP A 122 -7.06 -22.32 4.30
CA TRP A 122 -6.67 -21.90 2.96
C TRP A 122 -6.98 -20.43 2.65
N TYR A 123 -8.04 -19.89 3.24
CA TYR A 123 -8.46 -18.49 3.11
C TYR A 123 -7.69 -17.56 4.06
N PHE A 124 -6.71 -18.04 4.83
CA PHE A 124 -5.86 -17.14 5.60
C PHE A 124 -4.87 -16.40 4.70
N SER A 125 -4.75 -15.10 4.93
CA SER A 125 -3.96 -14.22 4.08
C SER A 125 -2.45 -14.38 4.24
N ASP A 126 -1.94 -14.94 5.33
CA ASP A 126 -0.51 -15.07 5.69
C ASP A 126 0.33 -15.85 4.67
N GLY A 127 -0.28 -16.60 3.77
CA GLY A 127 0.37 -17.23 2.61
C GLY A 127 -0.32 -17.03 1.27
N LEU A 128 -1.61 -16.66 1.27
CA LEU A 128 -2.46 -16.66 0.10
C LEU A 128 -2.20 -15.49 -0.85
N PHE A 129 -1.83 -14.31 -0.36
CA PHE A 129 -1.67 -13.12 -1.21
C PHE A 129 -0.22 -12.71 -1.42
N LEU A 130 0.06 -12.02 -2.53
CA LEU A 130 1.39 -11.50 -2.83
C LEU A 130 1.93 -10.60 -1.71
N VAL A 131 1.07 -9.78 -1.08
CA VAL A 131 1.48 -8.91 0.03
C VAL A 131 2.05 -9.65 1.23
N SER A 132 1.83 -10.96 1.32
CA SER A 132 2.38 -11.80 2.38
C SER A 132 3.82 -12.22 2.17
N TYR A 133 4.41 -11.89 1.01
CA TYR A 133 5.81 -12.15 0.67
C TYR A 133 6.62 -10.86 0.60
N ASP A 134 7.95 -10.94 0.71
CA ASP A 134 8.81 -9.76 0.55
C ASP A 134 8.82 -9.34 -0.94
N VAL A 135 9.03 -8.06 -1.25
CA VAL A 135 8.94 -7.51 -2.62
C VAL A 135 9.70 -8.32 -3.69
N ASN A 136 10.89 -8.82 -3.36
CA ASN A 136 11.66 -9.66 -4.29
C ASN A 136 10.99 -11.03 -4.54
N GLU A 137 10.44 -11.65 -3.50
CA GLU A 137 9.72 -12.91 -3.59
C GLU A 137 8.42 -12.73 -4.39
N ARG A 138 7.69 -11.61 -4.20
CA ARG A 138 6.52 -11.24 -5.01
C ARG A 138 6.85 -11.26 -6.50
N ARG A 139 7.95 -10.62 -6.90
CA ARG A 139 8.39 -10.55 -8.30
C ARG A 139 8.70 -11.93 -8.88
N ILE A 140 9.32 -12.81 -8.11
CA ILE A 140 9.62 -14.19 -8.53
C ILE A 140 8.33 -14.99 -8.71
N LEU A 141 7.38 -14.89 -7.77
CA LEU A 141 6.06 -15.54 -7.87
C LEU A 141 5.29 -15.07 -9.11
N ILE A 142 5.25 -13.74 -9.33
CA ILE A 142 4.63 -13.12 -10.50
C ILE A 142 5.29 -13.64 -11.79
N ASP A 143 6.62 -13.57 -11.88
CA ASP A 143 7.36 -13.99 -13.07
C ASP A 143 7.09 -15.45 -13.42
N LYS A 144 6.99 -16.30 -12.39
CA LYS A 144 6.70 -17.72 -12.57
C LYS A 144 5.29 -17.93 -13.15
N ALA A 145 4.28 -17.26 -12.60
CA ALA A 145 2.90 -17.36 -13.09
C ALA A 145 2.73 -16.81 -14.51
N PHE A 146 3.31 -15.65 -14.82
CA PHE A 146 3.24 -15.05 -16.15
C PHE A 146 3.98 -15.86 -17.21
N SER A 147 5.13 -16.45 -16.86
CA SER A 147 5.87 -17.34 -17.76
C SER A 147 5.04 -18.58 -18.11
N LYS A 148 4.42 -19.22 -17.10
CA LYS A 148 3.56 -20.39 -17.29
C LYS A 148 2.32 -20.06 -18.13
N PHE A 149 1.67 -18.94 -17.86
CA PHE A 149 0.52 -18.48 -18.65
C PHE A 149 0.91 -18.28 -20.13
N LYS A 150 2.02 -17.57 -20.40
CA LYS A 150 2.48 -17.33 -21.77
C LYS A 150 2.86 -18.63 -22.50
N GLN A 151 3.41 -19.61 -21.80
CA GLN A 151 3.70 -20.93 -22.37
C GLN A 151 2.43 -21.62 -22.90
N ILE A 152 1.29 -21.44 -22.22
CA ILE A 152 0.02 -22.12 -22.55
C ILE A 152 -0.76 -21.39 -23.64
N PHE A 153 -0.90 -20.08 -23.48
CA PHE A 153 -1.77 -19.23 -24.30
C PHE A 153 -1.02 -18.44 -25.39
N GLY A 154 0.31 -18.38 -25.34
CA GLY A 154 1.14 -17.65 -26.32
C GLY A 154 1.23 -16.14 -26.12
N TYR A 155 0.49 -15.58 -25.16
CA TYR A 155 0.49 -14.16 -24.81
C TYR A 155 0.54 -13.94 -23.29
N TYR A 156 0.87 -12.73 -22.85
CA TYR A 156 0.75 -12.35 -21.43
C TYR A 156 -0.67 -11.86 -21.11
N PRO A 157 -1.24 -12.22 -19.95
CA PRO A 157 -2.61 -11.86 -19.60
C PRO A 157 -2.76 -10.34 -19.51
N LYS A 158 -3.94 -9.84 -19.85
CA LYS A 158 -4.30 -8.41 -19.70
C LYS A 158 -4.99 -8.11 -18.38
N THR A 159 -5.66 -9.11 -17.83
CA THR A 159 -6.36 -9.04 -16.56
C THR A 159 -5.73 -10.01 -15.57
N VAL A 160 -5.52 -9.53 -14.34
CA VAL A 160 -5.16 -10.33 -13.18
C VAL A 160 -6.17 -10.12 -12.06
N GLY A 161 -6.11 -10.90 -11.00
CA GLY A 161 -6.91 -10.63 -9.81
C GLY A 161 -6.43 -11.40 -8.60
N ALA A 162 -6.80 -10.93 -7.43
CA ALA A 162 -6.74 -11.59 -6.13
C ALA A 162 -7.54 -10.70 -5.18
N TRP A 163 -7.96 -11.16 -4.01
CA TRP A 163 -8.60 -10.25 -3.04
C TRP A 163 -7.75 -9.03 -2.70
N TRP A 164 -6.42 -9.17 -2.75
CA TRP A 164 -5.48 -8.04 -2.74
C TRP A 164 -4.19 -8.35 -3.51
N VAL A 165 -3.71 -7.41 -4.34
CA VAL A 165 -2.50 -7.61 -5.19
C VAL A 165 -1.33 -6.75 -4.69
N GLY A 166 -1.61 -5.50 -4.34
CA GLY A 166 -0.69 -4.47 -3.85
C GLY A 166 -0.10 -3.59 -4.95
N GLY A 167 0.05 -2.30 -4.66
CA GLY A 167 0.45 -1.27 -5.65
C GLY A 167 1.79 -1.53 -6.38
N ASP A 168 2.84 -1.97 -5.66
CA ASP A 168 4.15 -2.29 -6.28
C ASP A 168 4.03 -3.50 -7.24
N SER A 169 3.25 -4.52 -6.86
CA SER A 169 2.99 -5.69 -7.70
C SER A 169 2.27 -5.29 -8.99
N LEU A 170 1.23 -4.44 -8.88
CA LEU A 170 0.52 -3.90 -10.05
C LEU A 170 1.45 -3.14 -10.99
N SER A 171 2.27 -2.24 -10.44
CA SER A 171 3.23 -1.45 -11.20
C SER A 171 4.29 -2.32 -11.88
N TYR A 172 4.79 -3.34 -11.19
CA TYR A 172 5.74 -4.29 -11.74
C TYR A 172 5.14 -5.07 -12.91
N MET A 173 3.94 -5.62 -12.72
CA MET A 173 3.24 -6.37 -13.76
C MET A 173 2.89 -5.51 -14.96
N GLN A 174 2.45 -4.27 -14.75
CA GLN A 174 2.16 -3.36 -15.84
C GLN A 174 3.43 -3.04 -16.64
N LYS A 175 4.53 -2.70 -15.96
CA LYS A 175 5.78 -2.32 -16.62
C LYS A 175 6.41 -3.48 -17.39
N LYS A 176 6.36 -4.70 -16.85
CA LYS A 176 7.02 -5.87 -17.43
C LYS A 176 6.14 -6.66 -18.40
N TYR A 177 4.85 -6.78 -18.10
CA TYR A 177 3.93 -7.67 -18.83
C TYR A 177 2.77 -6.93 -19.51
N GLY A 178 2.56 -5.64 -19.20
CA GLY A 178 1.55 -4.82 -19.85
C GLY A 178 0.12 -5.25 -19.51
N ILE A 179 -0.13 -5.63 -18.25
CA ILE A 179 -1.49 -5.78 -17.73
C ILE A 179 -2.21 -4.43 -17.78
N THR A 180 -3.52 -4.46 -17.95
CA THR A 180 -4.37 -3.26 -18.04
C THR A 180 -5.42 -3.22 -16.94
N ALA A 181 -5.73 -4.36 -16.32
CA ALA A 181 -6.76 -4.47 -15.29
C ALA A 181 -6.35 -5.42 -14.16
N ALA A 182 -6.85 -5.12 -12.96
CA ALA A 182 -6.79 -6.01 -11.81
C ALA A 182 -8.16 -6.06 -11.12
N LEU A 183 -8.63 -7.26 -10.82
CA LEU A 183 -9.75 -7.49 -9.91
C LEU A 183 -9.23 -7.53 -8.46
N ARG A 184 -9.94 -6.86 -7.56
CA ARG A 184 -9.82 -7.04 -6.11
C ARG A 184 -11.17 -7.28 -5.46
N ALA A 185 -11.20 -7.69 -4.19
CA ALA A 185 -12.41 -7.65 -3.37
C ALA A 185 -12.93 -6.21 -3.28
N SER A 186 -14.21 -5.98 -2.96
CA SER A 186 -14.78 -4.64 -2.79
C SER A 186 -14.34 -3.99 -1.47
N ASP A 187 -14.68 -2.71 -1.28
CA ASP A 187 -14.52 -2.06 0.02
C ASP A 187 -15.42 -2.81 1.01
N GLN A 188 -14.83 -3.37 2.06
CA GLN A 188 -15.52 -4.22 3.01
C GLN A 188 -14.85 -4.14 4.38
N PHE A 189 -15.67 -4.19 5.42
CA PHE A 189 -15.20 -4.22 6.79
C PHE A 189 -15.46 -5.58 7.42
N ASN A 190 -14.39 -6.33 7.70
CA ASN A 190 -14.43 -7.62 8.43
C ASN A 190 -15.27 -8.73 7.75
N LEU A 191 -15.05 -8.98 6.45
CA LEU A 191 -15.61 -10.14 5.75
C LEU A 191 -14.49 -11.09 5.32
N ASP A 192 -14.69 -12.40 5.53
CA ASP A 192 -13.74 -13.46 5.16
C ASP A 192 -12.32 -13.27 5.69
N PHE A 193 -12.18 -12.78 6.93
CA PHE A 193 -10.88 -12.44 7.54
C PHE A 193 -10.16 -11.25 6.88
N TYR A 194 -10.84 -10.51 5.98
CA TYR A 194 -10.29 -9.35 5.31
C TYR A 194 -11.07 -8.06 5.62
N SER A 195 -10.34 -6.96 5.79
CA SER A 195 -10.89 -5.61 5.83
C SER A 195 -10.14 -4.77 4.80
N PHE A 196 -10.79 -4.42 3.70
CA PHE A 196 -10.29 -3.46 2.73
C PHE A 196 -11.14 -2.21 2.87
N TRP A 197 -10.62 -1.22 3.58
CA TRP A 197 -11.46 -0.13 4.07
C TRP A 197 -10.91 1.23 3.66
N GLY A 198 -11.76 2.07 3.10
CA GLY A 198 -11.34 3.41 2.70
C GLY A 198 -11.02 3.57 1.21
N THR A 199 -11.10 2.52 0.39
CA THR A 199 -10.88 2.56 -1.07
C THR A 199 -12.04 3.25 -1.81
N PRO A 200 -11.89 3.67 -3.08
CA PRO A 200 -13.02 4.17 -3.88
C PRO A 200 -14.24 3.24 -3.81
N TRP A 201 -15.40 3.73 -3.36
CA TRP A 201 -16.56 2.86 -3.11
C TRP A 201 -17.24 2.43 -4.42
N SER A 202 -17.18 1.13 -4.75
CA SER A 202 -17.89 0.49 -5.88
C SER A 202 -17.70 1.14 -7.27
N ILE A 203 -16.63 1.93 -7.45
CA ILE A 203 -16.32 2.64 -8.71
C ILE A 203 -14.92 2.20 -9.19
N PRO A 204 -14.72 1.98 -10.50
CA PRO A 204 -13.42 1.67 -11.06
C PRO A 204 -12.50 2.89 -11.11
N TYR A 205 -11.21 2.67 -10.90
CA TYR A 205 -10.19 3.75 -10.86
C TYR A 205 -8.84 3.24 -11.30
N ILE A 206 -7.90 4.15 -11.59
CA ILE A 206 -6.50 3.78 -11.80
C ILE A 206 -5.72 3.90 -10.48
N ALA A 207 -5.16 2.79 -10.01
CA ALA A 207 -4.43 2.76 -8.76
C ALA A 207 -3.12 3.59 -8.79
N SER A 208 -2.74 4.12 -7.63
CA SER A 208 -1.39 4.64 -7.41
C SER A 208 -0.32 3.56 -7.60
N LYS A 209 0.90 3.96 -7.96
CA LYS A 209 2.02 3.03 -8.11
C LYS A 209 2.45 2.34 -6.82
N THR A 210 2.23 3.00 -5.69
CA THR A 210 2.75 2.59 -4.38
C THR A 210 1.67 2.13 -3.41
N ASN A 211 0.40 2.26 -3.80
CA ASN A 211 -0.74 1.89 -2.95
C ASN A 211 -1.98 1.61 -3.81
N GLU A 212 -2.40 0.35 -3.86
CA GLU A 212 -3.58 -0.08 -4.61
C GLU A 212 -4.86 0.56 -4.05
N ALA A 213 -4.93 0.80 -2.73
CA ALA A 213 -6.11 1.29 -2.03
C ALA A 213 -6.53 2.73 -2.38
N ILE A 214 -5.63 3.50 -2.98
CA ILE A 214 -5.87 4.91 -3.29
C ILE A 214 -5.76 5.18 -4.80
N PRO A 215 -6.59 6.08 -5.35
CA PRO A 215 -6.41 6.57 -6.71
C PRO A 215 -5.03 7.20 -6.91
N ALA A 216 -4.49 7.07 -8.13
CA ALA A 216 -3.30 7.80 -8.52
C ALA A 216 -3.52 9.32 -8.48
N GLU A 217 -2.44 10.11 -8.32
CA GLU A 217 -2.52 11.58 -8.36
C GLU A 217 -2.81 12.10 -9.77
N SER A 218 -2.29 11.42 -10.77
CA SER A 218 -2.48 11.76 -12.17
C SER A 218 -2.39 10.49 -13.01
N PHE A 219 -2.92 10.56 -14.23
CA PHE A 219 -2.75 9.45 -15.16
C PHE A 219 -1.26 9.16 -15.38
N GLU A 220 -0.44 10.17 -15.67
CA GLU A 220 1.00 10.06 -15.95
C GLU A 220 1.78 9.35 -14.84
N ASP A 221 1.45 9.61 -13.57
CA ASP A 221 2.10 9.00 -12.41
C ASP A 221 1.36 7.78 -11.83
N SER A 222 0.38 7.24 -12.54
CA SER A 222 -0.37 6.05 -12.10
C SER A 222 0.32 4.73 -12.43
N SER A 223 -0.22 3.64 -11.88
CA SER A 223 0.12 2.26 -12.27
C SER A 223 -0.30 1.92 -13.70
N LYS A 224 -1.20 2.69 -14.32
CA LYS A 224 -1.88 2.38 -15.58
C LYS A 224 -2.69 1.07 -15.55
N VAL A 225 -3.10 0.64 -14.36
CA VAL A 225 -3.95 -0.53 -14.16
C VAL A 225 -5.31 -0.08 -13.62
N VAL A 226 -6.38 -0.48 -14.30
CA VAL A 226 -7.76 -0.24 -13.87
C VAL A 226 -8.13 -1.26 -12.80
N ILE A 227 -8.55 -0.76 -11.64
CA ILE A 227 -9.04 -1.58 -10.53
C ILE A 227 -10.53 -1.82 -10.72
N LEU A 228 -10.93 -3.09 -10.72
CA LEU A 228 -12.33 -3.54 -10.64
C LEU A 228 -12.57 -4.20 -9.28
N GLN A 229 -13.79 -4.07 -8.76
CA GLN A 229 -14.11 -4.43 -7.38
C GLN A 229 -15.19 -5.50 -7.31
N TRP A 230 -14.88 -6.58 -6.58
CA TRP A 230 -15.70 -7.78 -6.42
C TRP A 230 -16.45 -7.80 -5.08
N ALA A 231 -17.77 -7.77 -5.04
CA ALA A 231 -18.72 -7.41 -6.08
C ALA A 231 -19.40 -6.07 -5.70
N ALA A 232 -20.22 -5.49 -6.58
CA ALA A 232 -20.90 -4.23 -6.28
C ALA A 232 -21.74 -4.35 -5.00
N ARG A 233 -21.51 -3.45 -4.04
CA ARG A 233 -22.19 -3.43 -2.73
C ARG A 233 -23.17 -2.29 -2.62
N ASP A 234 -24.22 -2.52 -1.86
CA ASP A 234 -25.23 -1.52 -1.53
C ASP A 234 -24.58 -0.27 -0.89
N PRO A 235 -24.86 0.94 -1.38
CA PRO A 235 -24.34 2.18 -0.81
C PRO A 235 -24.69 2.47 0.66
N LEU A 236 -25.79 1.93 1.19
CA LEU A 236 -26.25 2.15 2.56
C LEU A 236 -25.97 0.91 3.40
N GLU A 237 -26.68 -0.19 3.12
CA GLU A 237 -26.61 -1.41 3.93
C GLU A 237 -25.25 -2.10 3.79
N GLY A 238 -24.66 -2.05 2.59
CA GLY A 238 -23.34 -2.60 2.27
C GLY A 238 -22.20 -1.91 3.01
N TYR A 239 -22.41 -0.66 3.46
CA TYR A 239 -21.44 0.09 4.27
C TYR A 239 -21.33 -0.46 5.70
N ALA A 240 -22.43 -0.97 6.26
CA ALA A 240 -22.44 -1.60 7.57
C ALA A 240 -22.21 -3.12 7.50
N ASP A 241 -22.79 -3.77 6.52
CA ASP A 241 -22.72 -5.22 6.32
C ASP A 241 -22.42 -5.56 4.85
N PRO A 242 -21.21 -6.05 4.55
CA PRO A 242 -20.80 -6.27 3.17
C PRO A 242 -21.62 -7.35 2.44
N LEU A 243 -22.41 -8.18 3.13
CA LEU A 243 -23.28 -9.18 2.48
C LEU A 243 -24.46 -8.57 1.71
N PHE A 244 -24.71 -7.26 1.83
CA PHE A 244 -25.61 -6.54 0.93
C PHE A 244 -24.89 -6.24 -0.39
N SER A 245 -24.86 -7.23 -1.28
CA SER A 245 -24.08 -7.21 -2.53
C SER A 245 -24.80 -7.91 -3.68
N VAL A 246 -24.37 -7.65 -4.91
CA VAL A 246 -24.89 -8.35 -6.10
C VAL A 246 -24.59 -9.86 -6.10
N GLN A 247 -23.62 -10.33 -5.32
CA GLN A 247 -23.29 -11.75 -5.18
C GLN A 247 -24.10 -12.42 -4.05
N ASP A 248 -24.25 -11.72 -2.93
CA ASP A 248 -24.68 -12.31 -1.64
C ASP A 248 -26.13 -12.00 -1.28
N TYR A 249 -26.84 -11.21 -2.11
CA TYR A 249 -28.24 -10.82 -1.89
C TYR A 249 -29.19 -11.98 -1.54
N PRO A 250 -29.04 -13.22 -2.05
CA PRO A 250 -29.93 -14.31 -1.66
C PRO A 250 -29.79 -14.68 -0.18
N MET A 251 -28.60 -14.49 0.42
CA MET A 251 -28.36 -14.69 1.86
C MET A 251 -29.12 -13.68 2.73
N LYS A 252 -29.54 -12.55 2.14
CA LYS A 252 -30.40 -11.54 2.76
C LYS A 252 -31.89 -11.79 2.51
N GLY A 253 -32.23 -12.87 1.81
CA GLY A 253 -33.63 -13.19 1.46
C GLY A 253 -34.16 -12.38 0.27
N TYR A 254 -33.30 -11.65 -0.45
CA TYR A 254 -33.72 -10.86 -1.60
C TYR A 254 -33.78 -11.69 -2.89
N GLY A 255 -34.67 -11.26 -3.80
CA GLY A 255 -34.78 -11.79 -5.16
C GLY A 255 -33.98 -10.97 -6.17
N THR A 256 -34.17 -11.29 -7.45
CA THR A 256 -33.45 -10.65 -8.58
C THR A 256 -33.74 -9.17 -8.75
N ASP A 257 -34.83 -8.66 -8.18
CA ASP A 257 -35.14 -7.23 -8.19
C ASP A 257 -34.09 -6.42 -7.43
N TYR A 258 -33.36 -7.05 -6.52
CA TYR A 258 -32.20 -6.43 -5.88
C TYR A 258 -31.05 -6.18 -6.86
N VAL A 259 -30.84 -7.07 -7.84
CA VAL A 259 -29.85 -6.87 -8.91
C VAL A 259 -30.23 -5.67 -9.78
N ASN A 260 -31.53 -5.53 -10.09
CA ASN A 260 -32.09 -4.36 -10.78
C ASN A 260 -31.83 -3.07 -10.02
N TYR A 261 -32.09 -3.10 -8.72
CA TYR A 261 -31.90 -1.96 -7.83
C TYR A 261 -30.43 -1.51 -7.82
N LEU A 262 -29.47 -2.42 -7.60
CA LEU A 262 -28.05 -2.08 -7.66
C LEU A 262 -27.64 -1.60 -9.06
N ALA A 263 -28.19 -2.18 -10.13
CA ALA A 263 -27.93 -1.75 -11.50
C ALA A 263 -28.44 -0.32 -11.75
N GLY A 264 -29.59 0.06 -11.16
CA GLY A 264 -30.13 1.41 -11.20
C GLY A 264 -29.26 2.45 -10.50
N ILE A 265 -28.37 2.02 -9.60
CA ILE A 265 -27.38 2.89 -8.93
C ILE A 265 -26.10 2.96 -9.77
N PHE A 266 -25.51 1.80 -10.06
CA PHE A 266 -24.16 1.74 -10.62
C PHE A 266 -24.12 1.87 -12.14
N LEU A 267 -25.15 1.52 -12.90
CA LEU A 267 -25.12 1.55 -14.38
C LEU A 267 -25.78 2.81 -14.96
N THR A 268 -25.45 3.97 -14.40
CA THR A 268 -26.09 5.25 -14.73
C THR A 268 -25.21 6.22 -15.54
N LYS A 269 -23.88 6.08 -15.46
CA LYS A 269 -22.92 7.00 -16.10
C LYS A 269 -21.85 6.25 -16.89
N PRO A 270 -21.23 6.91 -17.89
CA PRO A 270 -20.08 6.37 -18.61
C PRO A 270 -18.98 5.85 -17.69
N PHE A 271 -18.43 4.67 -18.02
CA PHE A 271 -17.37 3.97 -17.26
C PHE A 271 -17.72 3.58 -15.83
N HIS A 272 -18.94 3.79 -15.37
CA HIS A 272 -19.38 3.02 -14.21
C HIS A 272 -19.47 1.54 -14.60
N THR A 273 -19.15 0.67 -13.65
CA THR A 273 -19.17 -0.77 -13.88
C THR A 273 -19.87 -1.48 -12.74
N MET A 274 -20.54 -2.58 -13.07
CA MET A 274 -20.90 -3.60 -12.11
C MET A 274 -20.12 -4.86 -12.44
N VAL A 275 -19.38 -5.37 -11.47
CA VAL A 275 -18.70 -6.67 -11.59
C VAL A 275 -19.65 -7.74 -11.11
N MET A 276 -19.84 -8.77 -11.94
CA MET A 276 -20.63 -9.96 -11.63
C MET A 276 -19.76 -11.19 -11.84
N GLY A 277 -20.12 -12.29 -11.19
CA GLY A 277 -19.41 -13.54 -11.36
C GLY A 277 -19.55 -14.50 -10.19
N LEU A 278 -18.93 -15.66 -10.29
CA LEU A 278 -18.79 -16.59 -9.18
C LEU A 278 -17.44 -17.30 -9.23
N GLU A 279 -17.00 -17.80 -8.08
CA GLU A 279 -15.88 -18.72 -7.99
C GLU A 279 -16.28 -20.15 -8.42
N ASN A 280 -15.28 -20.97 -8.74
CA ASN A 280 -15.46 -22.39 -9.00
C ASN A 280 -15.86 -23.17 -7.72
N GLY A 281 -16.28 -24.43 -7.88
CA GLY A 281 -16.67 -25.31 -6.77
C GLY A 281 -18.18 -25.60 -6.69
N GLY A 282 -18.92 -25.34 -7.77
CA GLY A 282 -20.33 -25.71 -7.91
C GLY A 282 -20.55 -26.78 -8.98
N THR A 283 -21.71 -27.44 -8.90
CA THR A 283 -22.24 -28.35 -9.93
C THR A 283 -23.06 -27.60 -10.99
N GLU A 284 -23.50 -28.29 -12.03
CA GLU A 284 -24.47 -27.75 -12.99
C GLU A 284 -25.75 -27.26 -12.30
N GLU A 285 -26.22 -27.96 -11.26
CA GLU A 285 -27.39 -27.52 -10.49
C GLU A 285 -27.11 -26.18 -9.78
N ASP A 286 -25.92 -26.02 -9.20
CA ASP A 286 -25.55 -24.81 -8.45
C ASP A 286 -25.45 -23.59 -9.36
N PHE A 287 -24.79 -23.75 -10.52
CA PHE A 287 -24.67 -22.65 -11.48
C PHE A 287 -25.99 -22.30 -12.19
N ASN A 288 -26.94 -23.24 -12.31
CA ASN A 288 -28.27 -22.95 -12.85
C ASN A 288 -29.19 -22.21 -11.86
N LYS A 289 -28.80 -22.03 -10.60
CA LYS A 289 -29.53 -21.24 -9.59
C LYS A 289 -29.21 -19.74 -9.71
N ASN A 290 -28.52 -19.19 -8.70
CA ASN A 290 -28.28 -17.75 -8.56
C ASN A 290 -27.37 -17.21 -9.66
N TYR A 291 -26.37 -17.98 -10.09
CA TYR A 291 -25.43 -17.54 -11.12
C TYR A 291 -26.11 -17.31 -12.47
N ARG A 292 -26.84 -18.31 -13.00
CA ARG A 292 -27.63 -18.16 -14.23
C ARG A 292 -28.62 -17.02 -14.14
N THR A 293 -29.29 -16.89 -13.00
CA THR A 293 -30.30 -15.86 -12.77
C THR A 293 -29.69 -14.45 -12.82
N MET A 294 -28.54 -14.24 -12.17
CA MET A 294 -27.78 -12.98 -12.23
C MET A 294 -27.37 -12.64 -13.67
N LEU A 295 -26.88 -13.63 -14.43
CA LEU A 295 -26.47 -13.41 -15.83
C LEU A 295 -27.65 -13.16 -16.78
N LEU A 296 -28.79 -13.81 -16.56
CA LEU A 296 -30.04 -13.49 -17.28
C LEU A 296 -30.41 -12.02 -17.09
N LYS A 297 -30.28 -11.51 -15.86
CA LYS A 297 -30.55 -10.11 -15.56
C LYS A 297 -29.57 -9.17 -16.27
N ALA A 298 -28.28 -9.52 -16.31
CA ALA A 298 -27.30 -8.76 -17.09
C ALA A 298 -27.67 -8.69 -18.58
N LYS A 299 -28.12 -9.81 -19.19
CA LYS A 299 -28.58 -9.86 -20.59
C LYS A 299 -29.85 -9.04 -20.83
N GLU A 300 -30.77 -9.01 -19.86
CA GLU A 300 -31.96 -8.17 -19.93
C GLU A 300 -31.57 -6.68 -19.99
N LEU A 301 -30.70 -6.24 -19.07
CA LEU A 301 -30.20 -4.86 -19.03
C LEU A 301 -29.44 -4.48 -20.32
N GLU A 302 -28.68 -5.40 -20.89
CA GLU A 302 -28.02 -5.21 -22.19
C GLU A 302 -29.03 -5.08 -23.34
N LYS A 303 -30.06 -5.93 -23.38
CA LYS A 303 -31.14 -5.87 -24.39
C LYS A 303 -31.92 -4.56 -24.32
N GLU A 304 -32.11 -4.04 -23.11
CA GLU A 304 -32.71 -2.72 -22.85
C GLU A 304 -31.80 -1.54 -23.20
N LYS A 305 -30.56 -1.80 -23.65
CA LYS A 305 -29.53 -0.80 -23.96
C LYS A 305 -29.14 0.07 -22.77
N LYS A 306 -29.35 -0.42 -21.54
CA LYS A 306 -28.91 0.27 -20.32
C LYS A 306 -27.42 0.10 -20.05
N THR A 307 -26.82 -0.99 -20.53
CA THR A 307 -25.41 -1.31 -20.34
C THR A 307 -24.89 -2.19 -21.48
N ALA A 308 -23.56 -2.36 -21.55
CA ALA A 308 -22.92 -3.36 -22.41
C ALA A 308 -22.21 -4.41 -21.54
N ILE A 309 -22.21 -5.67 -21.95
CA ILE A 309 -21.41 -6.71 -21.30
C ILE A 309 -20.05 -6.79 -22.00
N LEU A 310 -18.98 -6.45 -21.28
CA LEU A 310 -17.63 -6.37 -21.84
C LEU A 310 -16.68 -7.35 -21.14
N PHE A 311 -15.69 -7.84 -21.90
CA PHE A 311 -14.48 -8.39 -21.30
C PHE A 311 -13.75 -7.32 -20.50
N VAL A 312 -13.05 -7.74 -19.45
CA VAL A 312 -12.34 -6.82 -18.56
C VAL A 312 -11.23 -6.07 -19.31
N LYS A 313 -10.48 -6.76 -20.18
CA LYS A 313 -9.45 -6.11 -21.02
C LYS A 313 -10.02 -4.99 -21.90
N ASP A 314 -11.25 -5.16 -22.38
CA ASP A 314 -11.88 -4.23 -23.31
C ASP A 314 -12.42 -3.01 -22.57
N PHE A 315 -13.10 -3.24 -21.44
CA PHE A 315 -13.49 -2.17 -20.52
C PHE A 315 -12.26 -1.34 -20.09
N ALA A 316 -11.20 -2.01 -19.61
CA ALA A 316 -10.01 -1.35 -19.13
C ALA A 316 -9.28 -0.57 -20.23
N ARG A 317 -9.21 -1.10 -21.45
CA ARG A 317 -8.67 -0.37 -22.61
C ARG A 317 -9.45 0.93 -22.86
N HIS A 318 -10.78 0.87 -22.94
CA HIS A 318 -11.60 2.06 -23.15
C HIS A 318 -11.47 3.09 -22.01
N PHE A 319 -11.32 2.60 -20.78
CA PHE A 319 -11.07 3.43 -19.59
C PHE A 319 -9.71 4.13 -19.67
N LEU A 320 -8.64 3.39 -19.99
CA LEU A 320 -7.27 3.93 -20.07
C LEU A 320 -7.07 4.91 -21.22
N GLU A 321 -7.82 4.76 -22.33
CA GLU A 321 -7.82 5.72 -23.44
C GLU A 321 -8.25 7.13 -23.04
N GLN A 322 -9.01 7.27 -21.95
CA GLN A 322 -9.44 8.57 -21.44
C GLN A 322 -8.29 9.37 -20.83
N ARG A 323 -7.18 8.70 -20.49
CA ARG A 323 -6.00 9.31 -19.86
C ARG A 323 -6.30 10.11 -18.59
N LYS A 324 -7.26 9.63 -17.79
CA LYS A 324 -7.64 10.19 -16.49
C LYS A 324 -7.71 9.07 -15.45
N VAL A 325 -7.47 9.38 -14.18
CA VAL A 325 -7.58 8.39 -13.08
C VAL A 325 -9.04 8.02 -12.85
N PHE A 326 -9.91 9.03 -12.91
CA PHE A 326 -11.35 8.88 -13.08
C PHE A 326 -11.77 9.59 -14.37
N PRO A 327 -12.41 8.90 -15.33
CA PRO A 327 -12.92 9.51 -16.56
C PRO A 327 -13.87 10.69 -16.28
N TYR A 328 -14.67 10.58 -15.20
CA TYR A 328 -15.68 11.56 -14.78
C TYR A 328 -15.75 11.67 -13.24
N THR A 329 -16.27 12.79 -12.73
CA THR A 329 -16.60 12.96 -11.31
C THR A 329 -17.58 11.86 -10.90
N SER A 330 -17.17 11.01 -9.97
CA SER A 330 -17.94 9.82 -9.63
C SER A 330 -18.73 10.06 -8.35
N TYR A 331 -20.06 10.08 -8.48
CA TYR A 331 -20.98 10.23 -7.37
C TYR A 331 -22.32 9.59 -7.70
N PHE A 332 -23.03 9.16 -6.67
CA PHE A 332 -24.40 8.63 -6.76
C PHE A 332 -25.16 8.93 -5.47
N LEU A 333 -26.46 9.11 -5.61
CA LEU A 333 -27.43 9.17 -4.52
C LEU A 333 -28.40 8.01 -4.74
N SER A 334 -28.55 7.17 -3.73
CA SER A 334 -29.52 6.09 -3.73
C SER A 334 -30.50 6.24 -2.57
N GLN A 335 -31.73 5.84 -2.80
CA GLN A 335 -32.65 5.44 -1.74
C GLN A 335 -32.36 3.99 -1.41
N ASP A 336 -32.55 3.60 -0.15
CA ASP A 336 -32.44 2.21 0.31
C ASP A 336 -33.47 1.29 -0.36
N TYR A 337 -33.21 -0.01 -0.35
CA TYR A 337 -34.08 -1.01 -0.99
C TYR A 337 -35.41 -1.19 -0.25
N ASP A 338 -35.37 -1.24 1.09
CA ASP A 338 -36.54 -1.55 1.93
C ASP A 338 -37.02 -0.35 2.77
N SER A 339 -36.43 0.84 2.60
CA SER A 339 -36.78 2.03 3.37
C SER A 339 -36.63 3.35 2.60
N ASP A 340 -37.06 4.43 3.24
CA ASP A 340 -36.88 5.81 2.72
C ASP A 340 -35.53 6.42 3.16
N ASN A 341 -34.64 5.63 3.74
CA ASN A 341 -33.28 6.06 4.03
C ASN A 341 -32.53 6.29 2.72
N GLN A 342 -31.51 7.15 2.76
CA GLN A 342 -30.75 7.51 1.56
C GLN A 342 -29.26 7.54 1.84
N SER A 343 -28.47 7.19 0.82
CA SER A 343 -27.01 7.23 0.87
C SER A 343 -26.47 8.01 -0.32
N PHE A 344 -25.61 8.99 -0.04
CA PHE A 344 -24.89 9.75 -1.03
C PHE A 344 -23.40 9.45 -0.92
N TRP A 345 -22.77 9.13 -2.05
CA TRP A 345 -21.33 8.95 -2.15
C TRP A 345 -20.72 9.90 -3.17
N TYR A 346 -19.59 10.49 -2.79
CA TYR A 346 -18.73 11.27 -3.67
C TYR A 346 -17.32 10.65 -3.66
N VAL A 347 -16.74 10.44 -4.84
CA VAL A 347 -15.40 9.85 -5.01
C VAL A 347 -14.60 10.64 -6.05
N SER A 348 -13.38 11.01 -5.69
CA SER A 348 -12.42 11.73 -6.53
C SER A 348 -10.99 11.20 -6.35
N GLU A 349 -10.04 11.77 -7.09
CA GLU A 349 -8.60 11.46 -6.96
C GLU A 349 -8.01 11.84 -5.58
N ASN A 350 -8.66 12.78 -4.88
CA ASN A 350 -8.13 13.38 -3.65
C ASN A 350 -8.90 13.00 -2.39
N TYR A 351 -10.15 12.55 -2.49
CA TYR A 351 -10.93 12.10 -1.34
C TYR A 351 -12.18 11.29 -1.75
N ARG A 352 -12.74 10.57 -0.78
CA ARG A 352 -14.12 10.09 -0.81
C ARG A 352 -14.91 10.64 0.38
N ALA A 353 -16.23 10.77 0.24
CA ALA A 353 -17.13 11.16 1.31
C ALA A 353 -18.47 10.43 1.18
N SER A 354 -19.09 10.09 2.32
CA SER A 354 -20.43 9.50 2.37
C SER A 354 -21.34 10.22 3.37
N LEU A 355 -22.52 10.62 2.89
CA LEU A 355 -23.58 11.21 3.71
C LEU A 355 -24.79 10.27 3.69
N GLN A 356 -25.33 9.97 4.87
CA GLN A 356 -26.47 9.08 5.03
C GLN A 356 -27.62 9.79 5.73
N LYS A 357 -28.82 9.67 5.18
CA LYS A 357 -30.08 10.06 5.83
C LYS A 357 -30.72 8.81 6.41
N ASN A 358 -30.73 8.73 7.75
CA ASN A 358 -31.36 7.65 8.50
C ASN A 358 -32.56 8.25 9.25
N ASN A 359 -33.77 7.87 8.84
CA ASN A 359 -35.01 8.53 9.23
C ASN A 359 -34.91 10.03 8.93
N ASP A 360 -35.10 10.89 9.94
CA ASP A 360 -35.02 12.34 9.77
C ASP A 360 -33.61 12.89 9.99
N SER A 361 -32.58 12.07 10.20
CA SER A 361 -31.24 12.57 10.55
C SER A 361 -30.23 12.34 9.44
N VAL A 362 -29.56 13.41 9.02
CA VAL A 362 -28.50 13.38 8.00
C VAL A 362 -27.13 13.47 8.65
N TYR A 363 -26.29 12.46 8.43
CA TYR A 363 -24.95 12.35 8.98
C TYR A 363 -23.88 12.30 7.88
N LEU A 364 -22.73 12.89 8.16
CA LEU A 364 -21.47 12.52 7.51
C LEU A 364 -20.89 11.30 8.23
N VAL A 365 -20.75 10.18 7.51
CA VAL A 365 -20.39 8.87 8.08
C VAL A 365 -19.02 8.34 7.63
N ASP A 366 -18.51 8.81 6.48
CA ASP A 366 -17.18 8.48 5.97
C ASP A 366 -16.55 9.71 5.30
N LEU A 367 -15.27 9.96 5.57
CA LEU A 367 -14.46 10.94 4.86
C LEU A 367 -12.99 10.49 4.84
N ARG A 368 -12.42 10.27 3.66
CA ARG A 368 -11.01 9.83 3.47
C ARG A 368 -10.18 10.85 2.71
N ASP A 369 -8.96 11.11 3.16
CA ASP A 369 -8.01 11.98 2.46
C ASP A 369 -7.04 11.15 1.60
N TYR A 370 -7.29 11.09 0.29
CA TYR A 370 -6.38 10.48 -0.69
C TYR A 370 -5.30 11.44 -1.19
N SER A 371 -5.40 12.75 -0.89
CA SER A 371 -4.36 13.73 -1.24
C SER A 371 -3.10 13.52 -0.40
N ASN A 372 -3.27 13.02 0.83
CA ASN A 372 -2.18 12.55 1.68
C ASN A 372 -1.69 11.18 1.21
N LYS A 373 -0.95 11.15 0.09
CA LYS A 373 -0.44 9.91 -0.51
C LYS A 373 0.46 9.18 0.48
N ILE A 374 -0.03 8.04 0.96
CA ILE A 374 0.72 7.11 1.81
C ILE A 374 1.08 5.86 1.02
N GLU A 375 2.24 5.29 1.32
CA GLU A 375 2.57 3.94 0.88
C GLU A 375 1.60 2.93 1.48
N GLU A 376 1.37 1.84 0.76
CA GLU A 376 0.52 0.74 1.24
C GLU A 376 1.08 0.10 2.52
N ASP A 377 0.17 -0.39 3.35
CA ASP A 377 0.42 -1.00 4.67
C ASP A 377 1.49 -2.09 4.63
N PHE A 378 1.52 -2.85 3.53
CA PHE A 378 2.44 -3.97 3.28
C PHE A 378 3.40 -3.72 2.11
N SER A 379 3.71 -2.46 1.81
CA SER A 379 4.69 -2.07 0.78
C SER A 379 6.10 -2.59 1.07
N LEU A 380 6.54 -2.52 2.33
CA LEU A 380 7.85 -3.00 2.79
C LEU A 380 7.80 -4.21 3.71
N LEU A 381 6.86 -4.22 4.65
CA LEU A 381 6.69 -5.32 5.60
C LEU A 381 5.63 -6.26 5.05
N PRO A 382 5.92 -7.55 4.84
CA PRO A 382 4.91 -8.50 4.40
C PRO A 382 3.79 -8.66 5.42
N ASN A 383 2.58 -8.98 4.95
CA ASN A 383 1.54 -9.48 5.83
C ASN A 383 1.92 -10.88 6.34
N SER A 384 1.82 -11.06 7.65
CA SER A 384 2.13 -12.31 8.33
C SER A 384 0.97 -12.81 9.18
N GLN A 385 -0.19 -12.19 9.04
CA GLN A 385 -1.39 -12.45 9.82
C GLN A 385 -2.36 -13.27 8.98
N SER A 386 -3.16 -14.11 9.63
CA SER A 386 -4.27 -14.79 8.97
C SER A 386 -5.27 -13.78 8.40
N ARG A 387 -5.47 -12.65 9.09
CA ARG A 387 -6.32 -11.55 8.65
C ARG A 387 -5.56 -10.53 7.82
N LEU A 388 -6.17 -10.07 6.73
CA LEU A 388 -5.62 -8.96 5.94
C LEU A 388 -6.42 -7.70 6.24
N ARG A 389 -5.74 -6.67 6.74
CA ARG A 389 -6.36 -5.36 6.95
C ARG A 389 -5.60 -4.33 6.16
N ILE A 390 -6.29 -3.64 5.28
CA ILE A 390 -5.79 -2.49 4.53
C ILE A 390 -6.70 -1.32 4.87
N THR A 391 -6.12 -0.19 5.26
CA THR A 391 -6.94 0.98 5.55
C THR A 391 -6.31 2.27 5.06
N THR A 392 -7.08 3.05 4.29
CA THR A 392 -6.65 4.38 3.86
C THR A 392 -6.89 5.44 4.95
N PRO A 393 -6.17 6.57 4.94
CA PRO A 393 -6.31 7.61 5.96
C PRO A 393 -7.75 8.10 6.12
N GLU A 394 -8.28 8.02 7.33
CA GLU A 394 -9.57 8.55 7.72
C GLU A 394 -9.50 9.96 8.30
N ILE A 395 -10.52 10.75 7.98
CA ILE A 395 -10.93 11.93 8.76
C ILE A 395 -12.17 11.57 9.58
N ILE A 396 -13.13 10.86 8.97
CA ILE A 396 -14.33 10.30 9.61
C ILE A 396 -14.46 8.84 9.16
N ASP A 397 -14.73 7.96 10.11
CA ASP A 397 -14.93 6.53 9.88
C ASP A 397 -15.87 6.00 10.97
N SER A 398 -17.17 6.07 10.71
CA SER A 398 -18.19 5.67 11.69
C SER A 398 -18.23 4.16 11.94
N VAL A 399 -17.60 3.35 11.10
CA VAL A 399 -17.56 1.88 11.27
C VAL A 399 -16.48 1.49 12.27
N ARG A 400 -15.26 2.05 12.16
CA ARG A 400 -14.20 1.83 13.16
C ARG A 400 -14.41 2.65 14.43
N PHE A 401 -14.93 3.86 14.29
CA PHE A 401 -15.09 4.84 15.37
C PHE A 401 -16.51 5.45 15.30
N PRO A 402 -17.53 4.79 15.89
CA PRO A 402 -18.93 5.23 15.82
C PRO A 402 -19.15 6.69 16.25
N ASP A 403 -18.38 7.17 17.22
CA ASP A 403 -18.46 8.55 17.73
C ASP A 403 -17.89 9.61 16.75
N SER A 404 -17.24 9.19 15.66
CA SER A 404 -16.73 10.11 14.63
C SER A 404 -17.81 10.65 13.68
N LYS A 405 -19.00 10.05 13.68
CA LYS A 405 -20.13 10.50 12.85
C LYS A 405 -20.50 11.94 13.18
N THR A 406 -20.75 12.75 12.16
CA THR A 406 -21.10 14.17 12.34
C THR A 406 -22.54 14.42 11.89
N LEU A 407 -23.41 14.85 12.80
CA LEU A 407 -24.78 15.26 12.47
C LEU A 407 -24.75 16.58 11.70
N LEU A 408 -25.38 16.61 10.53
CA LEU A 408 -25.46 17.80 9.68
C LEU A 408 -26.81 18.52 9.83
N LYS A 409 -27.90 17.75 9.79
CA LYS A 409 -29.26 18.29 9.81
C LYS A 409 -30.28 17.23 10.26
N VAL A 410 -31.36 17.70 10.89
CA VAL A 410 -32.58 16.90 11.12
C VAL A 410 -33.69 17.42 10.21
N THR A 411 -34.24 16.58 9.33
CA THR A 411 -35.27 16.91 8.34
C THR A 411 -35.93 15.67 7.75
N ALA A 412 -37.24 15.73 7.55
CA ALA A 412 -38.01 14.69 6.84
C ALA A 412 -37.83 14.76 5.31
N GLU A 413 -37.38 15.91 4.79
CA GLU A 413 -37.21 16.14 3.36
C GLU A 413 -36.13 15.22 2.77
N PRO A 414 -36.34 14.63 1.57
CA PRO A 414 -35.35 13.77 0.94
C PRO A 414 -34.12 14.59 0.51
N MET A 415 -32.99 13.88 0.44
CA MET A 415 -31.79 14.38 -0.20
C MET A 415 -32.00 14.47 -1.71
N ARG A 416 -31.47 15.54 -2.33
CA ARG A 416 -31.45 15.73 -3.78
C ARG A 416 -30.13 16.37 -4.23
N LEU A 417 -29.78 16.19 -5.50
CA LEU A 417 -28.52 16.63 -6.07
C LEU A 417 -28.73 17.66 -7.19
N GLU A 418 -27.81 18.61 -7.29
CA GLU A 418 -27.61 19.43 -8.48
C GLU A 418 -26.11 19.45 -8.85
N GLU A 419 -25.78 19.40 -10.13
CA GLU A 419 -24.40 19.51 -10.62
C GLU A 419 -24.23 20.81 -11.40
N HIS A 420 -23.25 21.63 -11.01
CA HIS A 420 -22.93 22.89 -11.66
C HIS A 420 -21.40 23.03 -11.78
N ASN A 421 -20.86 23.16 -12.99
CA ASN A 421 -19.42 23.45 -13.21
C ASN A 421 -18.43 22.55 -12.41
N ASN A 422 -18.58 21.23 -12.46
CA ASN A 422 -17.81 20.24 -11.68
C ASN A 422 -17.96 20.33 -10.15
N GLU A 423 -18.95 21.07 -9.66
CA GLU A 423 -19.38 21.07 -8.26
C GLU A 423 -20.69 20.31 -8.11
N VAL A 424 -20.73 19.38 -7.17
CA VAL A 424 -21.94 18.64 -6.80
C VAL A 424 -22.49 19.28 -5.54
N LEU A 425 -23.74 19.74 -5.60
CA LEU A 425 -24.46 20.33 -4.49
C LEU A 425 -25.49 19.33 -3.97
N LEU A 426 -25.43 19.05 -2.67
CA LEU A 426 -26.39 18.19 -1.99
C LEU A 426 -27.35 19.05 -1.16
N TYR A 427 -28.65 18.83 -1.37
CA TYR A 427 -29.72 19.55 -0.72
C TYR A 427 -30.60 18.61 0.11
N THR A 428 -31.29 19.18 1.08
CA THR A 428 -32.51 18.62 1.71
C THR A 428 -33.62 19.65 1.54
N GLY A 429 -34.69 19.32 0.82
CA GLY A 429 -35.68 20.31 0.40
C GLY A 429 -35.01 21.44 -0.40
N ASN A 430 -35.12 22.70 0.06
CA ASN A 430 -34.48 23.86 -0.60
C ASN A 430 -33.16 24.32 0.04
N THR A 431 -32.64 23.59 1.03
CA THR A 431 -31.41 23.97 1.74
C THR A 431 -30.23 23.15 1.26
N ILE A 432 -29.13 23.81 0.90
CA ILE A 432 -27.84 23.14 0.65
C ILE A 432 -27.28 22.65 1.99
N ILE A 433 -26.89 21.38 2.06
CA ILE A 433 -26.25 20.77 3.23
C ILE A 433 -24.77 20.49 3.00
N SER A 434 -24.35 20.30 1.74
CA SER A 434 -22.95 20.13 1.39
C SER A 434 -22.64 20.48 -0.07
N SER A 435 -21.40 20.91 -0.35
CA SER A 435 -20.86 21.01 -1.70
C SER A 435 -19.58 20.19 -1.85
N PHE A 436 -19.39 19.59 -3.03
CA PHE A 436 -18.28 18.69 -3.33
C PHE A 436 -17.61 19.11 -4.63
N ARG A 437 -16.29 19.32 -4.58
CA ARG A 437 -15.42 19.58 -5.73
C ARG A 437 -14.24 18.61 -5.66
N PRO A 438 -13.54 18.31 -6.77
CA PRO A 438 -12.47 17.30 -6.76
C PRO A 438 -11.35 17.51 -5.73
N THR A 439 -11.15 18.74 -5.25
CA THR A 439 -10.11 19.09 -4.27
C THR A 439 -10.66 19.67 -2.98
N SER A 440 -11.98 19.79 -2.79
CA SER A 440 -12.52 20.41 -1.58
C SER A 440 -13.95 20.02 -1.32
N MET A 441 -14.33 19.96 -0.04
CA MET A 441 -15.68 19.70 0.41
C MET A 441 -16.13 20.75 1.41
N LYS A 442 -17.37 21.20 1.32
CA LYS A 442 -17.98 22.14 2.28
C LYS A 442 -19.17 21.48 2.94
N LEU A 443 -19.27 21.62 4.26
CA LEU A 443 -20.42 21.24 5.06
C LEU A 443 -21.12 22.49 5.58
N PHE A 444 -22.44 22.53 5.45
CA PHE A 444 -23.27 23.58 6.00
C PHE A 444 -24.05 23.01 7.19
N MET A 445 -23.61 23.35 8.41
CA MET A 445 -24.11 22.73 9.64
C MET A 445 -24.99 23.70 10.46
N GLY A 446 -26.14 23.20 10.92
CA GLY A 446 -27.07 23.87 11.83
C GLY A 446 -27.84 25.06 11.24
N GLU A 447 -28.74 25.64 12.03
CA GLU A 447 -29.54 26.82 11.64
C GLU A 447 -28.68 28.09 11.49
N ASN A 448 -27.55 28.16 12.22
CA ASN A 448 -26.61 29.30 12.21
C ASN A 448 -25.64 29.29 11.01
N LYS A 449 -25.81 28.40 10.02
CA LYS A 449 -24.97 28.29 8.82
C LYS A 449 -23.46 28.21 9.09
N SER A 450 -23.06 27.46 10.12
CA SER A 450 -21.63 27.25 10.35
C SER A 450 -21.04 26.42 9.19
N GLU A 451 -20.05 26.99 8.51
CA GLU A 451 -19.40 26.35 7.37
C GLU A 451 -18.13 25.64 7.85
N LYS A 452 -18.00 24.35 7.51
CA LYS A 452 -16.74 23.62 7.67
C LYS A 452 -16.23 23.25 6.29
N VAL A 453 -15.02 23.72 5.98
CA VAL A 453 -14.35 23.47 4.71
C VAL A 453 -13.24 22.45 4.93
N TYR A 454 -13.21 21.44 4.08
CA TYR A 454 -12.11 20.49 3.96
C TYR A 454 -11.41 20.75 2.63
N ASP A 455 -10.10 20.95 2.69
CA ASP A 455 -9.24 21.14 1.52
C ASP A 455 -8.37 19.90 1.33
N PHE A 456 -8.50 19.30 0.14
CA PHE A 456 -7.79 18.13 -0.36
C PHE A 456 -6.95 18.51 -1.60
N GLY A 457 -6.72 19.80 -1.83
CA GLY A 457 -5.77 20.28 -2.81
C GLY A 457 -4.36 19.75 -2.53
N LYS A 458 -3.53 19.77 -3.58
CA LYS A 458 -2.13 19.31 -3.48
C LYS A 458 -1.42 20.06 -2.35
N LYS A 459 -1.11 19.36 -1.26
CA LYS A 459 -0.13 19.84 -0.28
C LYS A 459 1.23 19.81 -0.98
N ASP A 460 1.93 20.93 -0.98
CA ASP A 460 3.26 21.06 -1.61
C ASP A 460 4.12 19.84 -1.33
N GLN A 461 4.77 19.32 -2.37
CA GLN A 461 5.74 18.23 -2.25
C GLN A 461 6.69 18.55 -1.09
N HIS A 462 6.62 17.77 -0.02
CA HIS A 462 7.48 17.94 1.13
C HIS A 462 8.93 17.95 0.66
N THR A 463 9.61 19.08 0.81
CA THR A 463 11.02 19.22 0.45
C THR A 463 11.81 18.09 1.11
N SER A 464 12.52 17.29 0.32
CA SER A 464 13.20 16.11 0.84
C SER A 464 14.23 16.49 1.91
N LEU A 465 14.47 15.61 2.88
CA LEU A 465 15.49 15.84 3.91
C LEU A 465 16.87 16.11 3.30
N ARG A 466 17.15 15.44 2.18
CA ARG A 466 18.34 15.64 1.36
C ARG A 466 18.46 17.07 0.85
N SER A 467 17.36 17.71 0.44
CA SER A 467 17.36 19.10 -0.04
C SER A 467 17.71 20.08 1.09
N TYR A 468 17.18 19.88 2.30
CA TYR A 468 17.55 20.69 3.46
C TYR A 468 19.04 20.56 3.80
N LEU A 469 19.55 19.33 3.87
CA LEU A 469 20.98 19.09 4.11
C LEU A 469 21.85 19.67 3.00
N PHE A 470 21.44 19.55 1.74
CA PHE A 470 22.15 20.18 0.62
C PHE A 470 22.22 21.71 0.77
N GLY A 471 21.13 22.36 1.18
CA GLY A 471 21.12 23.79 1.49
C GLY A 471 22.07 24.17 2.62
N ILE A 472 22.05 23.42 3.73
CA ILE A 472 22.94 23.62 4.88
C ILE A 472 24.42 23.47 4.49
N PHE A 473 24.76 22.41 3.75
CA PHE A 473 26.12 22.15 3.28
C PHE A 473 26.59 23.21 2.28
N SER A 474 25.72 23.66 1.38
CA SER A 474 26.04 24.72 0.43
C SER A 474 26.31 26.04 1.13
N PHE A 475 25.48 26.40 2.12
CA PHE A 475 25.70 27.59 2.94
C PHE A 475 27.01 27.49 3.75
N TYR A 476 27.30 26.32 4.32
CA TYR A 476 28.53 26.10 5.04
C TYR A 476 29.79 26.17 4.16
N PHE A 477 29.71 25.67 2.93
CA PHE A 477 30.78 25.83 1.94
C PHE A 477 31.08 27.32 1.67
N LEU A 478 30.05 28.16 1.55
CA LEU A 478 30.21 29.61 1.40
C LEU A 478 30.95 30.22 2.59
N ILE A 479 30.62 29.81 3.83
CA ILE A 479 31.33 30.26 5.04
C ILE A 479 32.82 29.91 4.97
N ILE A 480 33.16 28.65 4.63
CA ILE A 480 34.55 28.21 4.49
C ILE A 480 35.26 29.02 3.40
N PHE A 481 34.61 29.21 2.25
CA PHE A 481 35.15 29.97 1.13
C PHE A 481 35.46 31.43 1.52
N MET A 482 34.54 32.11 2.20
CA MET A 482 34.74 33.47 2.70
C MET A 482 35.90 33.56 3.70
N LYS A 483 36.04 32.56 4.60
CA LYS A 483 37.11 32.52 5.60
C LYS A 483 38.49 32.24 4.99
N LYS A 484 38.58 31.30 4.05
CA LYS A 484 39.84 30.85 3.46
C LYS A 484 40.30 31.71 2.29
N LYS A 485 39.37 32.42 1.63
CA LYS A 485 39.62 33.28 0.45
C LYS A 485 40.37 32.57 -0.68
N ASN A 486 40.31 31.24 -0.73
CA ASN A 486 40.99 30.39 -1.70
C ASN A 486 40.10 29.19 -2.00
N MET A 487 39.71 29.05 -3.27
CA MET A 487 38.79 28.01 -3.72
C MET A 487 39.35 26.60 -3.47
N TYR A 488 40.62 26.36 -3.81
CA TYR A 488 41.25 25.05 -3.62
C TYR A 488 41.30 24.64 -2.15
N SER A 489 41.66 25.57 -1.26
CA SER A 489 41.70 25.32 0.19
C SER A 489 40.32 25.10 0.78
N ALA A 490 39.30 25.82 0.29
CA ALA A 490 37.90 25.62 0.69
C ALA A 490 37.37 24.26 0.25
N ILE A 491 37.59 23.89 -1.03
CA ILE A 491 37.21 22.59 -1.59
C ILE A 491 37.90 21.45 -0.81
N ARG A 492 39.21 21.54 -0.57
CA ARG A 492 39.98 20.51 0.14
C ARG A 492 39.45 20.25 1.55
N SER A 493 39.01 21.28 2.26
CA SER A 493 38.39 21.14 3.59
C SER A 493 36.96 20.63 3.53
N PHE A 494 36.20 21.02 2.51
CA PHE A 494 34.79 20.67 2.42
C PHE A 494 34.55 19.24 1.88
N ILE A 495 35.35 18.77 0.93
CA ILE A 495 35.20 17.44 0.30
C ILE A 495 35.04 16.31 1.33
N PRO A 496 35.86 16.21 2.39
CA PRO A 496 35.68 15.14 3.39
C PRO A 496 34.26 15.10 3.96
N LEU A 497 33.62 16.25 4.21
CA LEU A 497 32.28 16.31 4.80
C LEU A 497 31.19 15.73 3.89
N THR A 498 31.42 15.67 2.58
CA THR A 498 30.44 15.10 1.65
C THR A 498 30.40 13.57 1.69
N VAL A 499 31.44 12.91 2.20
CA VAL A 499 31.53 11.43 2.24
C VAL A 499 30.38 10.81 3.06
N PRO A 500 30.13 11.20 4.33
CA PRO A 500 28.98 10.71 5.08
C PRO A 500 27.64 11.05 4.41
N LEU A 501 27.53 12.21 3.76
CA LEU A 501 26.30 12.64 3.08
C LEU A 501 25.99 11.75 1.87
N ILE A 502 27.02 11.36 1.11
CA ILE A 502 26.90 10.43 -0.02
C ILE A 502 26.41 9.07 0.48
N PHE A 503 27.01 8.53 1.55
CA PHE A 503 26.57 7.25 2.11
C PHE A 503 25.15 7.29 2.68
N ALA A 504 24.74 8.42 3.25
CA ALA A 504 23.38 8.61 3.76
C ALA A 504 22.33 8.85 2.67
N SER A 505 22.69 8.92 1.39
CA SER A 505 21.77 9.27 0.30
C SER A 505 20.47 8.46 0.31
N SER A 506 20.55 7.13 0.46
CA SER A 506 19.37 6.24 0.50
C SER A 506 18.52 6.41 1.76
N PHE A 507 19.13 6.89 2.84
CA PHE A 507 18.47 7.11 4.13
C PHE A 507 17.68 8.42 4.15
N LEU A 508 18.11 9.41 3.36
CA LEU A 508 17.55 10.76 3.30
C LEU A 508 16.39 10.91 2.28
N THR A 509 16.10 9.87 1.49
CA THR A 509 15.11 9.91 0.38
C THR A 509 13.68 9.51 0.77
N SER A 510 13.48 8.73 1.84
CA SER A 510 12.14 8.30 2.28
C SER A 510 11.63 9.16 3.45
N GLN A 511 10.43 9.71 3.32
CA GLN A 511 9.75 10.51 4.34
C GLN A 511 8.66 9.73 5.08
N SER A 512 8.03 8.74 4.45
CA SER A 512 6.94 7.91 4.98
C SER A 512 7.43 6.81 5.93
N ILE A 513 8.56 6.18 5.59
CA ILE A 513 9.14 5.05 6.32
C ILE A 513 10.61 5.31 6.66
N PHE A 514 10.95 5.03 7.91
CA PHE A 514 12.31 5.14 8.42
C PHE A 514 12.98 3.76 8.37
N LEU A 515 13.85 3.55 7.39
CA LEU A 515 14.69 2.36 7.28
C LEU A 515 16.07 2.63 7.88
N PHE A 516 16.56 1.76 8.75
CA PHE A 516 17.90 1.88 9.34
C PHE A 516 18.52 0.51 9.63
N ASP A 517 19.84 0.45 9.67
CA ASP A 517 20.54 -0.74 10.16
C ASP A 517 20.48 -0.80 11.69
N SER A 518 20.72 -1.97 12.28
CA SER A 518 20.68 -2.11 13.75
C SER A 518 21.65 -1.14 14.47
N LYS A 519 22.78 -0.79 13.83
CA LYS A 519 23.77 0.16 14.37
C LYS A 519 23.24 1.59 14.56
N GLU A 520 22.22 1.99 13.79
CA GLU A 520 21.64 3.34 13.84
C GLU A 520 20.64 3.52 14.98
N THR A 521 20.20 2.43 15.61
CA THR A 521 19.28 2.47 16.76
C THR A 521 19.81 3.27 17.95
N VAL A 522 21.14 3.44 18.03
CA VAL A 522 21.80 4.28 19.04
C VAL A 522 21.37 5.75 18.93
N LEU A 523 21.08 6.25 17.72
CA LEU A 523 20.64 7.63 17.51
C LEU A 523 19.33 7.89 18.24
N PHE A 524 18.40 6.94 18.20
CA PHE A 524 17.11 7.07 18.89
C PHE A 524 17.29 7.11 20.40
N THR A 525 18.16 6.25 20.95
CA THR A 525 18.40 6.21 22.40
C THR A 525 18.91 7.56 22.93
N ILE A 526 19.74 8.27 22.16
CA ILE A 526 20.30 9.57 22.54
C ILE A 526 19.24 10.67 22.37
N LEU A 527 18.48 10.65 21.29
CA LEU A 527 17.57 11.75 20.94
C LEU A 527 16.27 11.77 21.69
N PHE A 528 15.76 10.61 22.12
CA PHE A 528 14.58 10.54 22.97
C PHE A 528 14.85 10.96 24.43
N LEU A 529 16.10 11.29 24.78
CA LEU A 529 16.41 12.05 26.00
C LEU A 529 16.03 13.54 25.86
N ILE A 530 15.90 14.04 24.63
CA ILE A 530 15.47 15.40 24.32
C ILE A 530 13.95 15.39 24.16
N HIS A 531 13.25 16.21 24.96
CA HIS A 531 11.80 16.17 25.09
C HIS A 531 11.07 16.82 23.90
N ILE A 532 11.14 16.21 22.72
CA ILE A 532 10.43 16.66 21.51
C ILE A 532 9.01 16.08 21.52
N PRO A 533 7.93 16.87 21.34
CA PRO A 533 6.55 16.37 21.41
C PRO A 533 6.22 15.32 20.33
N SER A 534 6.62 15.56 19.08
CA SER A 534 6.33 14.70 17.94
C SER A 534 7.40 13.62 17.76
N ILE A 535 6.99 12.34 17.71
CA ILE A 535 7.88 11.22 17.42
C ILE A 535 8.41 11.34 15.99
N PHE A 536 7.57 11.73 15.04
CA PHE A 536 7.99 11.95 13.65
C PHE A 536 9.11 12.99 13.55
N GLU A 537 8.94 14.16 14.18
CA GLU A 537 9.97 15.21 14.19
C GLU A 537 11.26 14.73 14.87
N THR A 538 11.14 13.96 15.95
CA THR A 538 12.31 13.37 16.63
C THR A 538 13.09 12.47 15.69
N LEU A 539 12.39 11.61 14.93
CA LEU A 539 13.02 10.73 13.93
C LEU A 539 13.66 11.53 12.78
N VAL A 540 13.03 12.62 12.32
CA VAL A 540 13.61 13.51 11.31
C VAL A 540 14.88 14.18 11.84
N ILE A 541 14.84 14.75 13.05
CA ILE A 541 16.01 15.36 13.70
C ILE A 541 17.13 14.33 13.87
N ALA A 542 16.79 13.07 14.18
CA ALA A 542 17.77 11.99 14.27
C ALA A 542 18.58 11.78 13.01
N LYS A 543 17.96 11.98 11.85
CA LYS A 543 18.64 11.87 10.57
C LYS A 543 19.55 13.05 10.26
N ILE A 544 19.22 14.25 10.74
CA ILE A 544 19.95 15.49 10.41
C ILE A 544 21.08 15.77 11.41
N LEU A 545 20.85 15.54 12.71
CA LEU A 545 21.71 16.01 13.79
C LEU A 545 23.18 15.58 13.65
N PRO A 546 23.53 14.34 13.24
CA PRO A 546 24.92 13.95 13.04
C PRO A 546 25.64 14.83 12.02
N PHE A 547 24.96 15.29 10.96
CA PHE A 547 25.56 16.18 9.97
C PHE A 547 25.81 17.58 10.53
N ILE A 548 24.89 18.10 11.34
CA ILE A 548 25.06 19.42 11.99
C ILE A 548 26.25 19.37 12.96
N ILE A 549 26.34 18.35 13.80
CA ILE A 549 27.47 18.16 14.73
C ILE A 549 28.78 18.05 13.95
N LEU A 550 28.78 17.31 12.83
CA LEU A 550 29.96 17.15 11.98
C LEU A 550 30.43 18.50 11.40
N ILE A 551 29.50 19.33 10.91
CA ILE A 551 29.79 20.69 10.42
C ILE A 551 30.38 21.57 11.53
N VAL A 552 29.79 21.52 12.73
CA VAL A 552 30.26 22.31 13.88
C VAL A 552 31.66 21.89 14.31
N LEU A 553 31.91 20.59 14.46
CA LEU A 553 33.24 20.05 14.81
C LEU A 553 34.27 20.36 13.72
N HIS A 554 33.89 20.29 12.44
CA HIS A 554 34.75 20.72 11.34
C HIS A 554 35.08 22.21 11.42
N PHE A 555 34.08 23.06 11.69
CA PHE A 555 34.28 24.50 11.81
C PHE A 555 35.29 24.84 12.91
N PHE A 556 35.16 24.25 14.09
CA PHE A 556 36.12 24.47 15.19
C PHE A 556 37.48 23.81 14.95
N SER A 557 37.54 22.66 14.28
CA SER A 557 38.82 21.97 14.03
C SER A 557 39.65 22.60 12.90
N ASP A 558 39.01 23.24 11.92
CA ASP A 558 39.68 23.78 10.72
C ASP A 558 39.67 25.32 10.67
N THR A 559 38.70 26.00 11.29
CA THR A 559 38.45 27.45 11.10
C THR A 559 38.67 28.32 12.34
N VAL A 560 38.56 27.76 13.56
CA VAL A 560 38.65 28.50 14.84
C VAL A 560 39.70 27.84 15.74
N HIS A 561 40.93 28.40 15.81
CA HIS A 561 42.04 27.98 16.68
C HIS A 561 42.13 26.46 16.95
N PRO A 562 42.79 25.68 16.07
CA PRO A 562 42.75 24.23 16.08
C PRO A 562 43.47 23.64 17.30
N LYS A 563 42.73 23.45 18.41
CA LYS A 563 43.22 22.64 19.54
C LYS A 563 43.30 21.18 19.10
N ARG A 564 44.41 20.50 19.43
CA ARG A 564 44.64 19.09 19.07
C ARG A 564 43.47 18.18 19.48
N GLY A 565 42.85 18.44 20.63
CA GLY A 565 41.68 17.69 21.12
C GLY A 565 40.44 17.81 20.21
N ILE A 566 40.10 19.02 19.74
CA ILE A 566 38.94 19.24 18.86
C ILE A 566 39.15 18.55 17.51
N LYS A 567 40.38 18.59 16.98
CA LYS A 567 40.72 17.91 15.73
C LYS A 567 40.61 16.39 15.84
N ILE A 568 41.03 15.81 16.97
CA ILE A 568 40.84 14.38 17.25
C ILE A 568 39.34 14.05 17.33
N LEU A 569 38.58 14.85 18.07
CA LEU A 569 37.13 14.66 18.22
C LEU A 569 36.41 14.72 16.86
N TYR A 570 36.76 15.68 15.99
CA TYR A 570 36.23 15.77 14.63
C TYR A 570 36.48 14.48 13.84
N TYR A 571 37.72 13.96 13.80
CA TYR A 571 38.01 12.75 13.02
C TYR A 571 37.34 11.49 13.60
N ILE A 572 37.24 11.38 14.92
CA ILE A 572 36.50 10.30 15.58
C ILE A 572 35.03 10.37 15.17
N PHE A 573 34.41 11.54 15.30
CA PHE A 573 33.01 11.74 14.96
C PHE A 573 32.75 11.54 13.47
N PHE A 574 33.62 12.06 12.59
CA PHE A 574 33.59 11.82 11.15
C PHE A 574 33.59 10.32 10.81
N SER A 575 34.50 9.56 11.42
CA SER A 575 34.61 8.12 11.19
C SER A 575 33.36 7.39 11.68
N LEU A 576 32.83 7.79 12.83
CA LEU A 576 31.60 7.25 13.40
C LEU A 576 30.39 7.56 12.51
N THR A 577 30.21 8.80 12.06
CA THR A 577 29.11 9.20 11.16
C THR A 577 29.21 8.50 9.81
N THR A 578 30.43 8.36 9.27
CA THR A 578 30.66 7.60 8.03
C THR A 578 30.25 6.15 8.20
N PHE A 579 30.70 5.48 9.28
CA PHE A 579 30.32 4.11 9.58
C PHE A 579 28.81 3.96 9.79
N LEU A 580 28.19 4.91 10.49
CA LEU A 580 26.76 4.93 10.79
C LEU A 580 25.91 4.91 9.52
N TYR A 581 26.28 5.70 8.51
CA TYR A 581 25.53 5.79 7.25
C TYR A 581 26.07 4.91 6.13
N PHE A 582 27.19 4.22 6.35
CA PHE A 582 27.66 3.23 5.40
C PHE A 582 26.72 2.02 5.44
N HIS A 583 25.98 1.83 4.35
CA HIS A 583 25.03 0.73 4.18
C HIS A 583 25.51 -0.19 3.06
N LEU A 584 25.29 -1.48 3.25
CA LEU A 584 25.42 -2.46 2.19
C LEU A 584 24.02 -2.92 1.73
N PRO A 585 23.89 -3.38 0.47
CA PRO A 585 22.69 -4.09 0.03
C PRO A 585 22.38 -5.26 0.97
N TYR A 586 21.11 -5.66 1.04
CA TYR A 586 20.71 -6.83 1.82
C TYR A 586 21.61 -8.02 1.46
N PHE A 587 22.27 -8.57 2.48
CA PHE A 587 23.18 -9.68 2.34
C PHE A 587 22.68 -10.81 3.25
N PRO A 588 22.01 -11.84 2.69
CA PRO A 588 21.36 -12.90 3.47
C PRO A 588 22.43 -13.77 4.14
N LEU A 589 22.87 -13.37 5.32
CA LEU A 589 23.72 -14.19 6.19
C LEU A 589 22.85 -14.85 7.24
N ASP A 590 22.64 -16.16 7.08
CA ASP A 590 22.08 -16.99 8.13
C ASP A 590 22.91 -16.89 9.40
N LYS A 591 22.25 -16.95 10.56
CA LYS A 591 22.87 -16.77 11.88
C LYS A 591 24.08 -17.69 12.07
N SER A 592 24.01 -18.93 11.55
CA SER A 592 25.07 -19.94 11.54
C SER A 592 26.29 -19.51 10.72
N THR A 593 26.10 -19.06 9.48
CA THR A 593 27.17 -18.61 8.56
C THR A 593 27.80 -17.30 9.02
N SER A 594 27.01 -16.51 9.75
CA SER A 594 27.35 -15.17 10.17
C SER A 594 28.55 -15.11 11.13
N ILE A 595 28.72 -16.12 11.99
CA ILE A 595 29.85 -16.23 12.91
C ILE A 595 31.14 -16.50 12.14
N TYR A 596 31.10 -17.37 11.13
CA TYR A 596 32.27 -17.69 10.31
C TYR A 596 32.75 -16.47 9.52
N VAL A 597 31.82 -15.67 8.98
CA VAL A 597 32.18 -14.42 8.31
C VAL A 597 32.85 -13.44 9.28
N ILE A 598 32.38 -13.34 10.52
CA ILE A 598 33.01 -12.51 11.55
C ILE A 598 34.43 -12.99 11.84
N VAL A 599 34.58 -14.28 12.14
CA VAL A 599 35.88 -14.88 12.46
C VAL A 599 36.85 -14.67 11.31
N PHE A 600 36.41 -14.89 10.06
CA PHE A 600 37.22 -14.62 8.88
C PHE A 600 37.69 -13.17 8.81
N PHE A 601 36.78 -12.19 8.96
CA PHE A 601 37.16 -10.78 8.91
C PHE A 601 38.07 -10.35 10.06
N VAL A 602 37.85 -10.86 11.28
CA VAL A 602 38.71 -10.58 12.44
C VAL A 602 40.10 -11.16 12.22
N LEU A 603 40.20 -12.43 11.80
CA LEU A 603 41.47 -13.07 11.50
C LEU A 603 42.20 -12.36 10.35
N PHE A 604 41.48 -12.01 9.28
CA PHE A 604 42.04 -11.30 8.14
C PHE A 604 42.54 -9.89 8.53
N THR A 605 41.77 -9.16 9.35
CA THR A 605 42.17 -7.84 9.88
C THR A 605 43.38 -7.96 10.82
N ALA A 606 43.41 -8.98 11.68
CA ALA A 606 44.55 -9.24 12.57
C ALA A 606 45.81 -9.64 11.78
N LEU A 607 45.67 -10.46 10.74
CA LEU A 607 46.76 -10.90 9.87
C LEU A 607 47.32 -9.74 9.03
N LEU A 608 46.44 -8.89 8.49
CA LEU A 608 46.83 -7.63 7.86
C LEU A 608 47.53 -6.67 8.85
N SER A 609 47.02 -6.56 10.07
CA SER A 609 47.63 -5.71 11.11
C SER A 609 48.99 -6.24 11.56
N GLY A 610 49.14 -7.57 11.71
CA GLY A 610 50.39 -8.22 12.09
C GLY A 610 51.46 -8.14 11.01
N SER A 611 51.10 -8.47 9.75
CA SER A 611 51.99 -8.29 8.60
C SER A 611 52.40 -6.83 8.41
N MET A 612 51.50 -5.90 8.75
CA MET A 612 51.77 -4.47 8.75
C MET A 612 52.77 -4.04 9.84
N VAL A 613 52.61 -4.48 11.09
CA VAL A 613 53.57 -4.19 12.17
C VAL A 613 54.95 -4.74 11.80
N TYR A 614 55.00 -5.92 11.21
CA TYR A 614 56.24 -6.53 10.71
C TYR A 614 56.89 -5.70 9.59
N MET A 615 56.12 -5.27 8.58
CA MET A 615 56.61 -4.43 7.47
C MET A 615 57.11 -3.06 7.93
N ILE A 616 56.42 -2.40 8.86
CA ILE A 616 56.86 -1.12 9.45
C ILE A 616 58.20 -1.29 10.16
N LYS A 617 58.35 -2.39 10.91
CA LYS A 617 59.57 -2.70 11.66
C LYS A 617 60.76 -3.01 10.74
N GLN A 618 60.52 -3.63 9.58
CA GLN A 618 61.56 -4.01 8.62
C GLN A 618 62.02 -2.87 7.68
N THR A 619 61.12 -1.95 7.30
CA THR A 619 61.39 -1.05 6.15
C THR A 619 61.56 0.43 6.49
N GLY A 620 61.43 0.84 7.76
CA GLY A 620 61.59 2.26 8.15
C GLY A 620 60.62 3.20 7.42
N LEU A 621 59.41 2.72 7.13
CA LEU A 621 58.43 3.35 6.24
C LEU A 621 58.13 4.83 6.56
N VAL A 622 58.26 5.69 5.55
CA VAL A 622 57.89 7.11 5.59
C VAL A 622 56.40 7.26 5.95
N ARG A 623 56.10 8.21 6.87
CA ARG A 623 54.79 8.46 7.51
C ARG A 623 53.56 8.31 6.62
N ASN A 624 53.61 8.73 5.35
CA ASN A 624 52.46 8.67 4.44
C ASN A 624 52.11 7.25 3.96
N LYS A 625 53.12 6.39 3.75
CA LYS A 625 52.89 4.99 3.41
C LYS A 625 52.39 4.22 4.63
N ALA A 626 52.93 4.50 5.83
CA ALA A 626 52.43 3.93 7.09
C ALA A 626 50.94 4.25 7.33
N LEU A 627 50.51 5.48 7.04
CA LEU A 627 49.09 5.89 7.12
C LEU A 627 48.18 5.12 6.15
N MET A 628 48.62 4.90 4.92
CA MET A 628 47.88 4.10 3.93
C MET A 628 47.72 2.65 4.40
N TYR A 629 48.77 2.08 4.97
CA TYR A 629 48.73 0.73 5.52
C TYR A 629 47.84 0.60 6.77
N VAL A 630 47.73 1.63 7.63
CA VAL A 630 46.82 1.60 8.80
C VAL A 630 45.37 1.71 8.33
N SER A 631 45.12 2.51 7.30
CA SER A 631 43.76 2.74 6.83
C SER A 631 43.10 1.49 6.23
N LEU A 632 43.87 0.57 5.63
CA LEU A 632 43.31 -0.60 4.95
C LEU A 632 42.66 -1.63 5.91
N PRO A 633 43.34 -2.10 6.99
CA PRO A 633 42.70 -2.95 8.01
C PRO A 633 41.49 -2.29 8.67
N VAL A 634 41.56 -0.98 8.93
CA VAL A 634 40.44 -0.22 9.52
C VAL A 634 39.25 -0.19 8.58
N VAL A 635 39.46 0.05 7.29
CA VAL A 635 38.41 0.02 6.26
C VAL A 635 37.80 -1.38 6.14
N ILE A 636 38.62 -2.43 6.13
CA ILE A 636 38.14 -3.81 6.06
C ILE A 636 37.33 -4.18 7.31
N GLY A 637 37.81 -3.80 8.50
CA GLY A 637 37.08 -3.96 9.75
C GLY A 637 35.76 -3.20 9.76
N MET A 638 35.73 -1.97 9.24
CA MET A 638 34.49 -1.21 9.05
C MET A 638 33.53 -1.91 8.10
N VAL A 639 33.99 -2.41 6.94
CA VAL A 639 33.17 -3.16 5.99
C VAL A 639 32.60 -4.42 6.64
N ALA A 640 33.42 -5.18 7.37
CA ALA A 640 32.99 -6.37 8.10
C ALA A 640 31.89 -6.04 9.12
N CYS A 641 32.10 -5.02 9.94
CA CYS A 641 31.10 -4.54 10.89
C CYS A 641 29.82 -4.10 10.17
N THR A 642 29.93 -3.37 9.07
CA THR A 642 28.76 -2.96 8.29
C THR A 642 28.01 -4.17 7.74
N VAL A 643 28.69 -5.18 7.18
CA VAL A 643 28.06 -6.45 6.75
C VAL A 643 27.28 -7.08 7.92
N MET A 644 27.81 -7.03 9.14
CA MET A 644 27.11 -7.57 10.31
C MET A 644 25.84 -6.80 10.69
N PHE A 645 25.91 -5.47 10.67
CA PHE A 645 24.80 -4.62 11.09
C PHE A 645 23.77 -4.38 9.97
N SER A 646 24.13 -4.59 8.70
CA SER A 646 23.25 -4.47 7.52
C SER A 646 22.62 -5.81 7.09
N ARG A 647 22.71 -6.89 7.90
CA ARG A 647 22.10 -8.20 7.58
C ARG A 647 20.58 -8.13 7.42
N SER A 648 19.93 -7.28 8.18
CA SER A 648 18.51 -6.96 8.04
C SER A 648 18.30 -5.51 8.44
N LYS A 649 17.46 -4.79 7.70
CA LYS A 649 17.06 -3.43 8.06
C LYS A 649 15.92 -3.47 9.06
N LEU A 650 15.85 -2.47 9.91
CA LEU A 650 14.69 -2.15 10.73
C LEU A 650 13.88 -1.07 10.02
N ALA A 651 12.57 -1.20 10.08
CA ALA A 651 11.61 -0.21 9.61
C ALA A 651 10.82 0.34 10.79
N ILE A 652 10.65 1.66 10.84
CA ILE A 652 9.55 2.29 11.56
C ILE A 652 8.58 2.82 10.52
N THR A 653 7.43 2.17 10.41
CA THR A 653 6.37 2.59 9.48
C THR A 653 5.60 3.78 10.03
N ARG A 654 4.85 4.48 9.17
CA ARG A 654 3.93 5.54 9.64
C ARG A 654 2.89 4.99 10.63
N TYR A 655 2.47 3.73 10.47
CA TYR A 655 1.58 3.03 11.37
C TYR A 655 2.15 2.89 12.78
N GLU A 656 3.42 2.49 12.88
CA GLU A 656 4.15 2.42 14.16
C GLU A 656 4.38 3.82 14.76
N ILE A 657 4.68 4.82 13.94
CA ILE A 657 4.82 6.22 14.43
C ILE A 657 3.51 6.71 15.02
N ASN A 658 2.40 6.54 14.30
CA ASN A 658 1.07 6.98 14.74
C ASN A 658 0.64 6.25 16.03
N SER A 659 0.88 4.94 16.14
CA SER A 659 0.55 4.19 17.36
C SER A 659 1.40 4.64 18.54
N LEU A 660 2.71 4.83 18.35
CA LEU A 660 3.58 5.33 19.42
C LEU A 660 3.20 6.76 19.82
N GLN A 661 2.75 7.59 18.88
CA GLN A 661 2.27 8.93 19.17
C GLN A 661 0.97 8.90 19.96
N ALA A 662 0.02 8.01 19.62
CA ALA A 662 -1.20 7.81 20.39
C ALA A 662 -0.89 7.38 21.83
N ILE A 663 0.03 6.43 22.01
CA ILE A 663 0.49 5.99 23.34
C ILE A 663 1.09 7.16 24.11
N LYS A 664 2.01 7.92 23.50
CA LYS A 664 2.66 9.08 24.12
C LYS A 664 1.65 10.15 24.55
N ASN A 665 0.66 10.44 23.70
CA ASN A 665 -0.37 11.44 23.98
C ASN A 665 -1.29 11.01 25.14
N SER A 666 -1.55 9.71 25.28
CA SER A 666 -2.37 9.17 26.37
C SER A 666 -1.75 9.35 27.77
N LYS A 667 -0.41 9.38 27.85
CA LYS A 667 0.37 9.37 29.10
C LYS A 667 0.07 8.16 30.02
N LYS A 668 -0.58 7.11 29.52
CA LYS A 668 -0.91 5.88 30.25
C LYS A 668 0.21 4.84 30.09
N ASN A 669 0.40 4.01 31.11
CA ASN A 669 1.32 2.87 31.01
C ASN A 669 0.78 1.82 30.03
N VAL A 670 1.65 0.96 29.51
CA VAL A 670 1.34 0.03 28.42
C VAL A 670 1.45 -1.42 28.89
N ILE A 671 0.50 -2.24 28.46
CA ILE A 671 0.58 -3.70 28.40
C ILE A 671 0.79 -4.05 26.92
N TYR A 672 1.95 -4.60 26.59
CA TYR A 672 2.29 -5.05 25.26
C TYR A 672 2.08 -6.56 25.16
N VAL A 673 1.15 -6.99 24.31
CA VAL A 673 0.75 -8.39 24.23
C VAL A 673 1.54 -9.10 23.12
N GLU A 674 2.36 -10.08 23.50
CA GLU A 674 3.16 -10.88 22.57
C GLU A 674 2.56 -12.28 22.39
N GLN A 675 2.72 -12.89 21.21
CA GLN A 675 2.35 -14.30 20.98
C GLN A 675 3.35 -15.25 21.68
N PHE A 676 2.87 -16.24 22.43
CA PHE A 676 3.72 -17.19 23.15
C PHE A 676 4.45 -18.20 22.24
N GLU A 677 3.88 -18.55 21.08
CA GLU A 677 4.43 -19.59 20.20
C GLU A 677 5.37 -19.03 19.12
N ASN A 678 6.65 -19.42 19.19
CA ASN A 678 7.68 -19.03 18.21
C ASN A 678 7.44 -19.59 16.80
N SER A 679 6.71 -20.70 16.66
CA SER A 679 6.32 -21.29 15.37
C SER A 679 5.43 -20.36 14.53
N ILE A 680 4.69 -19.46 15.18
CA ILE A 680 3.75 -18.54 14.54
C ILE A 680 4.46 -17.22 14.13
N ARG A 681 5.69 -16.99 14.59
CA ARG A 681 6.39 -15.74 14.31
C ARG A 681 6.65 -15.56 12.81
N PRO A 682 6.42 -14.36 12.27
CA PRO A 682 6.70 -14.04 10.87
C PRO A 682 8.18 -14.21 10.53
N ILE A 683 8.44 -14.69 9.32
CA ILE A 683 9.79 -14.73 8.75
C ILE A 683 10.06 -13.43 8.00
N TYR A 684 10.60 -12.44 8.72
CA TYR A 684 11.13 -11.22 8.11
C TYR A 684 12.61 -11.40 7.72
N LYS A 685 12.91 -11.43 6.41
CA LYS A 685 14.28 -11.63 5.88
C LYS A 685 15.02 -10.31 5.74
N ALA A 686 14.57 -9.44 4.85
CA ALA A 686 15.30 -8.23 4.47
C ALA A 686 15.02 -7.03 5.38
N ILE A 687 13.76 -6.86 5.80
CA ILE A 687 13.28 -5.71 6.57
C ILE A 687 12.42 -6.23 7.72
N LYS A 688 12.63 -5.71 8.93
CA LYS A 688 11.89 -6.08 10.15
C LYS A 688 11.21 -4.86 10.77
N PRO A 689 10.01 -4.99 11.35
CA PRO A 689 9.41 -3.92 12.14
C PRO A 689 10.30 -3.56 13.33
N LEU A 690 10.31 -2.30 13.76
CA LEU A 690 11.10 -1.87 14.92
C LEU A 690 10.62 -2.58 16.20
N LEU A 691 9.30 -2.65 16.45
CA LEU A 691 8.80 -3.23 17.71
C LEU A 691 8.96 -4.76 17.76
N TYR A 692 9.39 -5.41 16.67
CA TYR A 692 9.52 -6.86 16.60
C TYR A 692 10.42 -7.45 17.70
N ASN A 693 11.55 -6.80 18.03
CA ASN A 693 12.49 -7.26 19.07
C ASN A 693 13.13 -6.11 19.86
N TYR A 694 12.75 -4.85 19.62
CA TYR A 694 13.38 -3.68 20.25
C TYR A 694 12.45 -3.02 21.28
N PHE A 695 11.71 -3.81 22.06
CA PHE A 695 10.78 -3.27 23.07
C PHE A 695 11.46 -2.41 24.14
N GLN A 696 12.74 -2.64 24.41
CA GLN A 696 13.51 -1.92 25.44
C GLN A 696 13.66 -0.41 25.17
N ILE A 697 13.54 0.04 23.91
CA ILE A 697 13.61 1.47 23.59
C ILE A 697 12.25 2.16 23.69
N LEU A 698 11.13 1.42 23.70
CA LEU A 698 9.78 1.98 23.64
C LEU A 698 9.41 2.84 24.85
N PRO A 699 9.73 2.44 26.10
CA PRO A 699 9.50 3.29 27.27
C PRO A 699 10.15 4.68 27.15
N LYS A 700 11.32 4.75 26.50
CA LYS A 700 12.03 6.02 26.28
C LYS A 700 11.36 6.86 25.19
N ILE A 701 10.85 6.22 24.14
CA ILE A 701 10.16 6.90 23.02
C ILE A 701 8.84 7.52 23.49
N THR A 702 8.05 6.77 24.26
CA THR A 702 6.70 7.18 24.66
C THR A 702 6.66 7.88 26.02
N ASN A 703 7.74 7.84 26.79
CA ASN A 703 7.81 8.31 28.19
C ASN A 703 6.73 7.64 29.07
N THR A 704 6.55 6.32 28.90
CA THR A 704 5.58 5.51 29.65
C THR A 704 6.23 4.19 30.09
N LYS A 705 5.69 3.51 31.10
CA LYS A 705 6.17 2.17 31.48
C LYS A 705 5.50 1.12 30.60
N TRP A 706 6.29 0.17 30.10
CA TRP A 706 5.80 -0.95 29.29
C TRP A 706 6.04 -2.25 30.04
N GLU A 707 5.02 -3.10 30.06
CA GLU A 707 5.12 -4.48 30.52
C GLU A 707 4.74 -5.40 29.36
N VAL A 708 5.51 -6.46 29.17
CA VAL A 708 5.22 -7.47 28.15
C VAL A 708 4.44 -8.59 28.80
N VAL A 709 3.28 -8.92 28.23
CA VAL A 709 2.46 -10.05 28.63
C VAL A 709 2.41 -11.02 27.46
N ALA A 710 2.81 -12.27 27.71
CA ALA A 710 2.68 -13.33 26.72
C ALA A 710 1.22 -13.81 26.66
N ARG A 711 0.67 -13.93 25.46
CA ARG A 711 -0.66 -14.47 25.20
C ARG A 711 -0.66 -15.97 25.56
N PRO A 712 -1.60 -16.44 26.39
CA PRO A 712 -1.66 -17.85 26.77
C PRO A 712 -1.97 -18.76 25.58
N ALA A 713 -1.66 -20.06 25.72
CA ALA A 713 -1.83 -21.07 24.66
C ALA A 713 -3.29 -21.24 24.20
N ASN A 714 -4.27 -20.92 25.05
CA ASN A 714 -5.70 -20.94 24.68
C ASN A 714 -6.14 -19.68 23.90
N HIS A 715 -5.22 -18.76 23.60
CA HIS A 715 -5.46 -17.49 22.91
C HIS A 715 -6.48 -16.54 23.56
N ILE A 716 -6.85 -16.73 24.83
CA ILE A 716 -7.76 -15.83 25.54
C ILE A 716 -6.95 -14.99 26.54
N LEU A 717 -6.82 -13.70 26.27
CA LEU A 717 -6.08 -12.80 27.14
C LEU A 717 -6.81 -12.61 28.49
N GLN A 718 -6.10 -12.84 29.60
CA GLN A 718 -6.60 -12.57 30.94
C GLN A 718 -5.75 -11.47 31.59
N LEU A 719 -6.38 -10.37 31.97
CA LEU A 719 -5.73 -9.24 32.64
C LEU A 719 -6.51 -8.90 33.92
N THR A 720 -5.80 -8.62 35.01
CA THR A 720 -6.39 -8.30 36.32
C THR A 720 -6.04 -6.90 36.85
N ASP A 721 -5.00 -6.24 36.32
CA ASP A 721 -4.54 -4.90 36.73
C ASP A 721 -4.22 -3.99 35.51
N TYR A 722 -5.27 -3.41 34.90
CA TYR A 722 -5.13 -2.62 33.66
C TYR A 722 -6.01 -1.36 33.56
N ASP A 723 -6.67 -0.95 34.64
CA ASP A 723 -7.67 0.13 34.62
C ASP A 723 -7.12 1.49 34.15
N ASN A 724 -5.82 1.73 34.35
CA ASN A 724 -5.12 2.94 33.90
C ASN A 724 -4.04 2.66 32.85
N ARG A 725 -4.20 1.59 32.08
CA ARG A 725 -3.21 1.12 31.11
C ARG A 725 -3.80 0.98 29.72
N LEU A 726 -2.96 1.18 28.71
CA LEU A 726 -3.28 0.85 27.34
C LEU A 726 -2.87 -0.58 27.06
N ILE A 727 -3.73 -1.33 26.37
CA ILE A 727 -3.41 -2.65 25.86
C ILE A 727 -3.02 -2.48 24.39
N VAL A 728 -1.76 -2.79 24.08
CA VAL A 728 -1.18 -2.67 22.73
C VAL A 728 -1.01 -4.06 22.14
N ILE A 729 -1.70 -4.30 21.02
CA ILE A 729 -1.65 -5.56 20.28
C ILE A 729 -0.87 -5.34 18.97
N PRO A 730 0.39 -5.76 18.89
CA PRO A 730 1.19 -5.75 17.66
C PRO A 730 0.74 -6.88 16.72
N LYS A 731 -0.25 -6.61 15.86
CA LYS A 731 -0.89 -7.63 15.02
C LYS A 731 0.11 -8.44 14.20
N TYR A 732 1.16 -7.79 13.71
CA TYR A 732 2.20 -8.45 12.91
C TYR A 732 3.04 -9.47 13.70
N LEU A 733 2.89 -9.60 15.01
CA LEU A 733 3.42 -10.73 15.80
C LEU A 733 2.47 -11.93 15.85
N GLY A 734 1.41 -11.92 15.04
CA GLY A 734 0.39 -12.98 15.00
C GLY A 734 -0.69 -12.81 16.07
N SER A 735 -0.65 -11.73 16.85
CA SER A 735 -1.63 -11.45 17.91
C SER A 735 -2.85 -10.73 17.36
N ASP A 736 -4.03 -11.06 17.87
CA ASP A 736 -5.25 -10.29 17.64
C ASP A 736 -6.11 -10.36 18.90
N ILE A 737 -7.21 -9.60 18.96
CA ILE A 737 -8.19 -9.71 20.03
C ILE A 737 -9.54 -10.09 19.44
N SER A 738 -10.17 -11.11 20.00
CA SER A 738 -11.50 -11.55 19.60
C SER A 738 -12.58 -10.63 20.18
N GLU A 739 -13.76 -10.62 19.56
CA GLU A 739 -14.92 -9.89 20.07
C GLU A 739 -15.31 -10.37 21.49
N TYR A 740 -15.18 -11.68 21.74
CA TYR A 740 -15.35 -12.26 23.07
C TYR A 740 -14.40 -11.66 24.11
N GLU A 741 -13.12 -11.50 23.78
CA GLU A 741 -12.14 -10.84 24.66
C GLU A 741 -12.47 -9.36 24.85
N ILE A 742 -12.90 -8.65 23.80
CA ILE A 742 -13.29 -7.24 23.90
C ILE A 742 -14.42 -7.07 24.92
N GLN A 743 -15.45 -7.92 24.84
CA GLN A 743 -16.60 -7.89 25.76
C GLN A 743 -16.20 -8.31 27.18
N THR A 744 -15.42 -9.39 27.32
CA THR A 744 -15.02 -9.94 28.63
C THR A 744 -14.08 -9.00 29.39
N LEU A 745 -13.11 -8.40 28.68
CA LEU A 745 -12.19 -7.41 29.25
C LEU A 745 -12.84 -6.02 29.35
N LYS A 746 -14.05 -5.82 28.83
CA LYS A 746 -14.74 -4.52 28.79
C LYS A 746 -13.80 -3.42 28.28
N ILE A 747 -13.22 -3.66 27.11
CA ILE A 747 -12.27 -2.73 26.50
C ILE A 747 -12.91 -2.09 25.26
N LYS A 748 -12.50 -0.86 24.98
CA LYS A 748 -12.85 -0.16 23.73
C LYS A 748 -11.60 0.13 22.93
N LYS A 749 -11.74 0.00 21.62
CA LYS A 749 -10.70 0.32 20.64
C LYS A 749 -10.56 1.83 20.54
N ILE A 750 -9.34 2.33 20.71
CA ILE A 750 -9.02 3.77 20.57
C ILE A 750 -8.06 4.07 19.42
N PHE A 751 -7.47 3.02 18.86
CA PHE A 751 -6.59 3.11 17.70
C PHE A 751 -6.59 1.78 16.96
N ASP A 752 -6.71 1.82 15.63
CA ASP A 752 -6.73 0.62 14.79
C ASP A 752 -6.19 0.92 13.40
N ASN A 753 -5.03 0.33 13.12
CA ASN A 753 -4.46 0.27 11.78
C ASN A 753 -4.09 -1.18 11.41
N ALA A 754 -3.55 -1.41 10.23
CA ALA A 754 -3.19 -2.74 9.75
C ALA A 754 -2.17 -3.51 10.60
N GLN A 755 -1.38 -2.81 11.42
CA GLN A 755 -0.25 -3.39 12.14
C GLN A 755 -0.45 -3.43 13.65
N ILE A 756 -1.20 -2.51 14.25
CA ILE A 756 -1.29 -2.31 15.70
C ILE A 756 -2.73 -1.94 16.10
N LEU A 757 -3.22 -2.57 17.16
CA LEU A 757 -4.40 -2.13 17.91
C LEU A 757 -3.99 -1.52 19.24
N ILE A 758 -4.76 -0.52 19.68
CA ILE A 758 -4.68 -0.01 21.05
C ILE A 758 -6.08 0.01 21.63
N PHE A 759 -6.20 -0.56 22.82
CA PHE A 759 -7.41 -0.59 23.61
C PHE A 759 -7.22 0.12 24.93
N GLU A 760 -8.31 0.64 25.47
CA GLU A 760 -8.42 1.05 26.87
C GLU A 760 -9.66 0.42 27.50
N LYS A 761 -9.66 0.30 28.83
CA LYS A 761 -10.83 -0.15 29.58
C LYS A 761 -11.99 0.86 29.43
N ILE A 762 -13.21 0.35 29.29
CA ILE A 762 -14.47 1.11 29.24
C ILE A 762 -14.79 1.68 30.61
#